data_AF-A0A1V5W7N2-F1
#
_entry.id   AF-A0A1V5W7N2-F1
#
_cell.length_a   1.000
_cell.length_b   1.000
_cell.length_c   1.000
_cell.angle_alpha   90.00
_cell.angle_beta   90.00
_cell.angle_gamma   90.00
#
_symmetry.space_group_name_H-M   'P 1'
#
loop_
_entity.id
_entity.type
_entity.pdbx_description
1 polymer ?
#
loop_
_entity_poly.entity_id
_entity_poly.type
_entity_poly.pdbx_seq_one_letter_code
_entity_poly.pdbx_strand_id
1 'polypeptide(L)'
;MKKIFSLLIVLLPLGLLGQIATGYQVGTWYGFKKVAITYSFDDNTSNQIPVAVPLLNKYNFKATFNPVVNWVGGSWSGWQTLATAGHEIASHTVSHATLPNISVSEQDTECKNSQSTIRTSTGSECVTISYPNCNVGDKTTLAKYFIAGRTCDGQTASNNPSDFFTIGSIICGSQGAMKTASDFNTRISNAVASQGWCVFLIHGVDNDGGYSPLTSTEFDSHLGYVNTNASTYWVAPFVTVAKYIKERNALALTETAITTDSLRVVATHNLTSTITTYNTPLTVRRELPSGWTGANVYKNSTKITSTIVTDAGKTYVMFDVVPNDGTMFIAKTSSTGGGGGTTTFTELLTNGEMDSGTTGWTAQNNNSAQSTLSAVTNANLSGTNAIQICPNASNFGTADWHIQVYQNVTLETNKEYTFSFMAKAASARTITVMFQQLAADYAVYKTFTYNLTTTAQTFTETFTLTGTVDPASKISFCIGNNAACVSIDKVSFGYGTTGVDPVDPTDPPVGNGQGAYYTDVYTNLFKEVLNKTDAEVTTKLNAAFQHFFYGTTNQKLYYEVGTDMAYILDVANNDVRSEGMSYGLMICVQLNKQAEFNKLWKWTKTYMQHTSGTLDGFFRWQLNTNGTAIDNNPAPDGEAYFITALFFAAHRWGNGTGIYNYEAEAQSAIQKVQTGTGGVDLLFNTNSKLITFGPNGDSYTFTDPSYNLPGFFELWAKWSTSNTTFWAQTPEASRKLLRDASHPTSGLSTDYSNFDGTPKEVSYNTNSDRFMYDAWRTVMNIGMDYHWFRSDSTNQRAIITRYLTFFKNQGTSYKNHYDWNGANAGGDHSTGLVACNAAACIAVNDNTLRTPFLNEFWNIALPTGTYRYYDGMLYMLAFLNCSGNFKIWKPTPTCTTPAAPTVTTPVTYCQGATATALTATGTALKWYTVASGGTASTTAPIPSTASVGNTTYYVSQSDSECESTRASIVVTITALPTEPTVTSPVTYNQGATATALTATGTSLTWYTTSTGGTGSTSAPIPSTSNIGTTNYYVSQTISSCESPRANIQVIIIQSEITQTIQLEQGWNLISINVQPTTSTCVDGVGNSVHCISSVVGTSPIHMIKNANGFWKQGQPDALQSLQYIEPGKGYLMYANTAGSITISGIPCTGGIQYAPTTGWQLIGYPCTGASIVAPMPISNYFDATNCLIIKNFTGFWEPNGTLNSIQNFEPGKAYFYKN
;
A
#
# COMPACT_ATOMS: atom_id res chain seq x y z
N MET A 1 -47.11 49.85 -5.45
CA MET A 1 -46.25 50.82 -6.18
C MET A 1 -44.85 50.76 -5.58
N LYS A 2 -43.99 49.85 -6.05
CA LYS A 2 -42.80 50.13 -6.89
C LYS A 2 -41.99 51.35 -6.43
N LYS A 3 -40.86 51.12 -5.74
CA LYS A 3 -39.73 52.05 -5.73
C LYS A 3 -38.47 51.33 -6.20
N ILE A 4 -37.97 51.87 -7.31
CA ILE A 4 -36.80 51.49 -8.08
C ILE A 4 -35.56 52.01 -7.35
N PHE A 5 -34.55 51.16 -7.14
CA PHE A 5 -33.19 51.58 -6.84
C PHE A 5 -32.28 51.12 -7.99
N SER A 6 -31.72 52.11 -8.67
CA SER A 6 -30.80 51.96 -9.80
C SER A 6 -29.46 51.38 -9.31
N LEU A 7 -29.08 50.23 -9.87
CA LEU A 7 -27.80 49.59 -9.66
C LEU A 7 -26.77 50.21 -10.63
N LEU A 8 -25.78 50.92 -10.07
CA LEU A 8 -24.61 51.40 -10.78
C LEU A 8 -23.66 50.20 -10.98
N ILE A 9 -23.65 49.61 -12.17
CA ILE A 9 -22.72 48.54 -12.54
C ILE A 9 -21.37 49.18 -12.85
N VAL A 10 -20.44 49.08 -11.90
CA VAL A 10 -19.01 49.19 -12.17
C VAL A 10 -18.57 47.86 -12.79
N LEU A 11 -18.34 47.87 -14.11
CA LEU A 11 -17.71 46.77 -14.83
C LEU A 11 -16.25 46.64 -14.37
N LEU A 12 -16.02 45.81 -13.35
CA LEU A 12 -14.77 45.08 -13.20
C LEU A 12 -14.78 43.92 -14.21
N PRO A 13 -13.63 43.51 -14.77
CA PRO A 13 -13.60 42.39 -15.70
C PRO A 13 -14.00 41.13 -14.93
N LEU A 14 -15.24 40.66 -15.16
CA LEU A 14 -15.60 39.30 -14.80
C LEU A 14 -14.70 38.38 -15.63
N GLY A 15 -13.63 37.87 -15.01
CA GLY A 15 -13.06 36.61 -15.48
C GLY A 15 -14.21 35.61 -15.48
N LEU A 16 -14.53 35.03 -16.64
CA LEU A 16 -15.61 34.05 -16.76
C LEU A 16 -15.38 32.95 -15.71
N LEU A 17 -16.23 32.90 -14.68
CA LEU A 17 -16.35 31.72 -13.84
C LEU A 17 -16.77 30.56 -14.75
N GLY A 18 -16.12 29.41 -14.63
CA GLY A 18 -16.43 28.23 -15.44
C GLY A 18 -17.90 27.86 -15.32
N GLN A 19 -18.57 27.67 -16.45
CA GLN A 19 -20.01 27.37 -16.50
C GLN A 19 -20.23 25.87 -16.37
N ILE A 20 -20.97 25.43 -15.35
CA ILE A 20 -21.34 24.03 -15.18
C ILE A 20 -22.74 23.79 -15.75
N ALA A 21 -22.86 22.87 -16.71
CA ALA A 21 -24.13 22.49 -17.31
C ALA A 21 -25.13 21.95 -16.27
N THR A 22 -26.41 22.22 -16.50
CA THR A 22 -27.51 21.78 -15.64
C THR A 22 -27.51 20.26 -15.46
N GLY A 23 -27.65 19.81 -14.21
CA GLY A 23 -27.68 18.37 -13.86
C GLY A 23 -26.30 17.75 -13.60
N TYR A 24 -25.21 18.47 -13.85
CA TYR A 24 -23.88 18.07 -13.38
C TYR A 24 -23.60 18.62 -11.99
N GLN A 25 -22.78 17.88 -11.25
CA GLN A 25 -22.15 18.33 -10.03
C GLN A 25 -20.66 17.99 -10.12
N VAL A 26 -19.84 18.85 -9.56
CA VAL A 26 -18.39 18.66 -9.48
C VAL A 26 -18.06 18.37 -8.03
N GLY A 27 -17.27 17.34 -7.77
CA GLY A 27 -16.84 16.99 -6.44
C GLY A 27 -15.99 18.12 -5.86
N THR A 28 -16.35 18.61 -4.66
CA THR A 28 -15.50 19.52 -3.89
C THR A 28 -14.09 18.96 -3.80
N TRP A 29 -13.99 17.65 -3.54
CA TRP A 29 -12.77 16.86 -3.56
C TRP A 29 -12.93 15.67 -4.49
N TYR A 30 -11.81 15.10 -4.94
CA TYR A 30 -11.78 13.90 -5.77
C TYR A 30 -12.67 12.80 -5.19
N GLY A 31 -13.41 12.07 -6.03
CA GLY A 31 -14.32 11.01 -5.58
C GLY A 31 -15.49 11.48 -4.70
N PHE A 32 -15.86 12.77 -4.74
CA PHE A 32 -16.86 13.38 -3.85
C PHE A 32 -16.58 13.18 -2.35
N LYS A 33 -15.30 13.03 -1.97
CA LYS A 33 -14.90 13.02 -0.56
C LYS A 33 -15.30 14.32 0.13
N LYS A 34 -15.44 14.27 1.45
CA LYS A 34 -15.86 15.41 2.26
C LYS A 34 -14.68 16.27 2.69
N VAL A 35 -13.51 15.69 2.91
CA VAL A 35 -12.33 16.41 3.41
C VAL A 35 -11.10 15.99 2.63
N ALA A 36 -10.29 16.97 2.20
CA ALA A 36 -8.94 16.73 1.69
C ALA A 36 -7.94 16.75 2.85
N ILE A 37 -6.97 15.84 2.82
CA ILE A 37 -5.90 15.71 3.81
C ILE A 37 -4.56 15.74 3.08
N THR A 38 -3.67 16.60 3.54
CA THR A 38 -2.28 16.65 3.08
C THR A 38 -1.37 16.49 4.27
N TYR A 39 -0.49 15.49 4.22
CA TYR A 39 0.64 15.39 5.14
C TYR A 39 1.86 16.06 4.50
N SER A 40 2.43 17.04 5.19
CA SER A 40 3.53 17.86 4.70
C SER A 40 4.71 17.81 5.68
N PHE A 41 5.90 17.47 5.19
CA PHE A 41 7.09 17.20 5.98
C PHE A 41 8.20 18.22 5.72
N ASP A 42 8.69 18.91 6.75
CA ASP A 42 9.65 20.04 6.65
C ASP A 42 11.04 19.71 7.24
N ASP A 43 12.07 20.47 6.86
CA ASP A 43 13.42 20.50 7.48
C ASP A 43 14.35 19.28 7.30
N ASN A 44 14.07 18.37 6.37
CA ASN A 44 14.96 17.23 6.08
C ASN A 44 15.22 16.30 7.29
N THR A 45 14.30 16.20 8.25
CA THR A 45 14.54 15.44 9.48
C THR A 45 14.72 13.94 9.20
N SER A 46 15.59 13.30 9.99
CA SER A 46 16.18 12.01 9.62
C SER A 46 15.19 10.85 9.56
N ASN A 47 14.05 10.93 10.26
CA ASN A 47 13.04 9.87 10.27
C ASN A 47 11.91 10.05 9.24
N GLN A 48 11.89 11.12 8.44
CA GLN A 48 10.84 11.30 7.41
C GLN A 48 10.86 10.19 6.36
N ILE A 49 12.03 9.87 5.81
CA ILE A 49 12.17 8.82 4.79
C ILE A 49 12.13 7.41 5.41
N PRO A 50 12.92 7.06 6.43
CA PRO A 50 12.97 5.67 6.90
C PRO A 50 11.79 5.28 7.80
N VAL A 51 11.01 6.23 8.35
CA VAL A 51 9.88 5.92 9.25
C VAL A 51 8.54 6.38 8.66
N ALA A 52 8.38 7.67 8.31
CA ALA A 52 7.08 8.18 7.88
C ALA A 52 6.64 7.65 6.50
N VAL A 53 7.56 7.53 5.54
CA VAL A 53 7.24 7.03 4.18
C VAL A 53 6.74 5.58 4.20
N PRO A 54 7.38 4.61 4.89
CA PRO A 54 6.81 3.27 5.04
C PRO A 54 5.38 3.25 5.60
N LEU A 55 5.06 4.12 6.56
CA LEU A 55 3.71 4.23 7.11
C LEU A 55 2.70 4.76 6.10
N LEU A 56 3.09 5.76 5.30
CA LEU A 56 2.27 6.26 4.20
C LEU A 56 2.05 5.18 3.11
N ASN A 57 3.12 4.47 2.75
CA ASN A 57 3.09 3.40 1.74
C ASN A 57 2.20 2.23 2.16
N LYS A 58 2.17 1.88 3.46
CA LYS A 58 1.29 0.87 4.04
C LYS A 58 -0.19 1.07 3.67
N TYR A 59 -0.62 2.32 3.50
CA TYR A 59 -2.01 2.68 3.14
C TYR A 59 -2.13 3.29 1.74
N ASN A 60 -1.08 3.22 0.93
CA ASN A 60 -1.00 3.83 -0.40
C ASN A 60 -1.32 5.34 -0.41
N PHE A 61 -0.91 6.06 0.65
CA PHE A 61 -1.07 7.50 0.74
C PHE A 61 0.15 8.25 0.25
N LYS A 62 -0.08 9.39 -0.41
CA LYS A 62 0.96 10.28 -0.91
C LYS A 62 0.99 11.57 -0.10
N ALA A 63 2.18 12.15 0.01
CA ALA A 63 2.49 13.26 0.91
C ALA A 63 3.42 14.26 0.21
N THR A 64 3.63 15.40 0.85
CA THR A 64 4.55 16.45 0.38
C THR A 64 5.77 16.50 1.31
N PHE A 65 6.96 16.51 0.73
CA PHE A 65 8.21 16.69 1.46
C PHE A 65 8.89 17.96 0.98
N ASN A 66 9.32 18.80 1.91
CA ASN A 66 9.82 20.14 1.66
C ASN A 66 11.28 20.24 2.16
N PRO A 67 12.26 19.77 1.37
CA PRO A 67 13.65 19.90 1.74
C PRO A 67 14.11 21.37 1.70
N VAL A 68 14.89 21.77 2.70
CA VAL A 68 15.83 22.87 2.59
C VAL A 68 17.01 22.38 1.77
N VAL A 69 17.26 22.99 0.60
CA VAL A 69 18.22 22.43 -0.37
C VAL A 69 19.62 22.26 0.22
N ASN A 70 20.09 23.23 1.02
CA ASN A 70 21.43 23.16 1.61
C ASN A 70 21.55 22.12 2.73
N TRP A 71 20.44 21.57 3.24
CA TRP A 71 20.45 20.59 4.33
C TRP A 71 20.36 19.14 3.85
N VAL A 72 20.17 18.90 2.55
CA VAL A 72 20.08 17.54 1.97
C VAL A 72 21.39 16.74 2.14
N GLY A 73 22.52 17.40 2.42
CA GLY A 73 23.81 16.73 2.65
C GLY A 73 24.44 16.13 1.38
N GLY A 74 23.97 16.54 0.19
CA GLY A 74 24.53 16.21 -1.11
C GLY A 74 23.91 15.00 -1.84
N SER A 75 23.19 14.12 -1.14
CA SER A 75 22.55 12.95 -1.77
C SER A 75 21.04 13.14 -1.97
N TRP A 76 20.60 13.13 -3.23
CA TRP A 76 19.19 13.30 -3.62
C TRP A 76 18.46 11.97 -3.90
N SER A 77 19.12 10.82 -3.78
CA SER A 77 18.56 9.52 -4.19
C SER A 77 17.28 9.14 -3.45
N GLY A 78 17.21 9.39 -2.14
CA GLY A 78 15.99 9.18 -1.35
C GLY A 78 14.84 10.05 -1.86
N TRP A 79 15.10 11.32 -2.14
CA TRP A 79 14.12 12.29 -2.65
C TRP A 79 13.65 11.97 -4.08
N GLN A 80 14.56 11.50 -4.95
CA GLN A 80 14.24 10.96 -6.28
C GLN A 80 13.27 9.79 -6.16
N THR A 81 13.57 8.86 -5.26
CA THR A 81 12.73 7.67 -5.03
C THR A 81 11.32 8.06 -4.60
N LEU A 82 11.20 9.05 -3.70
CA LEU A 82 9.90 9.59 -3.29
C LEU A 82 9.13 10.24 -4.44
N ALA A 83 9.82 11.05 -5.26
CA ALA A 83 9.24 11.68 -6.44
C ALA A 83 8.71 10.65 -7.45
N THR A 84 9.51 9.63 -7.78
CA THR A 84 9.10 8.52 -8.66
C THR A 84 7.94 7.72 -8.08
N ALA A 85 7.88 7.58 -6.76
CA ALA A 85 6.76 6.93 -6.07
C ALA A 85 5.50 7.79 -5.99
N GLY A 86 5.48 9.01 -6.56
CA GLY A 86 4.33 9.90 -6.63
C GLY A 86 4.12 10.80 -5.40
N HIS A 87 5.11 10.90 -4.51
CA HIS A 87 5.13 11.96 -3.49
C HIS A 87 5.56 13.29 -4.13
N GLU A 88 5.14 14.40 -3.53
CA GLU A 88 5.59 15.73 -3.97
C GLU A 88 6.89 16.10 -3.26
N ILE A 89 7.89 16.54 -4.04
CA ILE A 89 9.04 17.26 -3.49
C ILE A 89 8.86 18.75 -3.79
N ALA A 90 8.63 19.54 -2.75
CA ALA A 90 8.32 20.97 -2.80
C ALA A 90 9.44 21.83 -2.21
N SER A 91 9.40 23.14 -2.41
CA SER A 91 10.45 24.02 -1.90
C SER A 91 10.28 24.35 -0.41
N HIS A 92 11.36 24.24 0.36
CA HIS A 92 11.50 24.93 1.65
C HIS A 92 12.65 25.96 1.62
N THR A 93 12.83 26.61 0.47
CA THR A 93 13.93 27.53 0.13
C THR A 93 15.32 26.86 0.08
N VAL A 94 16.36 27.62 -0.28
CA VAL A 94 17.73 27.11 -0.35
C VAL A 94 18.34 27.03 1.04
N SER A 95 18.21 28.10 1.82
CA SER A 95 18.93 28.29 3.08
C SER A 95 18.05 28.32 4.33
N HIS A 96 16.75 28.04 4.19
CA HIS A 96 15.74 28.22 5.25
C HIS A 96 15.58 29.71 5.65
N ALA A 97 15.68 30.61 4.66
CA ALA A 97 15.58 32.05 4.87
C ALA A 97 14.16 32.49 5.23
N THR A 98 14.03 33.37 6.24
CA THR A 98 12.76 34.05 6.52
C THR A 98 12.54 35.13 5.45
N LEU A 99 11.72 34.83 4.45
CA LEU A 99 11.64 35.62 3.22
C LEU A 99 11.40 37.12 3.44
N PRO A 100 10.51 37.58 4.35
CA PRO A 100 10.31 39.01 4.58
C PRO A 100 11.52 39.76 5.16
N ASN A 101 12.50 39.04 5.72
CA ASN A 101 13.69 39.64 6.33
C ASN A 101 14.83 39.87 5.33
N ILE A 102 14.67 39.42 4.08
CA ILE A 102 15.63 39.59 3.00
C ILE A 102 15.01 40.40 1.85
N SER A 103 15.86 41.02 1.03
CA SER A 103 15.39 41.84 -0.10
C SER A 103 14.63 40.99 -1.14
N VAL A 104 13.76 41.62 -1.92
CA VAL A 104 13.00 40.95 -2.98
C VAL A 104 13.91 40.23 -3.99
N SER A 105 15.10 40.79 -4.27
CA SER A 105 16.10 40.16 -5.15
C SER A 105 16.69 38.88 -4.54
N GLU A 106 16.89 38.86 -3.22
CA GLU A 106 17.38 37.66 -2.52
C GLU A 106 16.27 36.61 -2.42
N GLN A 107 15.01 37.01 -2.20
CA GLN A 107 13.86 36.10 -2.24
C GLN A 107 13.72 35.43 -3.62
N ASP A 108 13.89 36.19 -4.70
CA ASP A 108 13.88 35.65 -6.07
C ASP A 108 14.95 34.58 -6.26
N THR A 109 16.15 34.85 -5.75
CA THR A 109 17.30 33.92 -5.82
C THR A 109 17.04 32.65 -5.00
N GLU A 110 16.55 32.77 -3.77
CA GLU A 110 16.17 31.65 -2.89
C GLU A 110 15.10 30.76 -3.55
N CYS A 111 14.05 31.37 -4.11
CA CYS A 111 12.94 30.63 -4.72
C CYS A 111 13.37 29.94 -6.03
N LYS A 112 14.07 30.67 -6.91
CA LYS A 112 14.54 30.16 -8.19
C LYS A 112 15.48 28.98 -8.02
N ASN A 113 16.49 29.14 -7.15
CA ASN A 113 17.55 28.14 -7.01
C ASN A 113 17.04 26.89 -6.28
N SER A 114 16.14 27.05 -5.30
CA SER A 114 15.53 25.89 -4.63
C SER A 114 14.68 25.08 -5.60
N GLN A 115 13.81 25.73 -6.36
CA GLN A 115 13.00 25.07 -7.39
C GLN A 115 13.89 24.38 -8.44
N SER A 116 14.85 25.10 -9.00
CA SER A 116 15.75 24.57 -10.04
C SER A 116 16.50 23.33 -9.55
N THR A 117 17.06 23.39 -8.35
CA THR A 117 17.83 22.27 -7.77
C THR A 117 16.94 21.06 -7.51
N ILE A 118 15.74 21.25 -6.96
CA ILE A 118 14.81 20.13 -6.72
C ILE A 118 14.37 19.51 -8.05
N ARG A 119 14.04 20.32 -9.06
CA ARG A 119 13.65 19.83 -10.40
C ARG A 119 14.75 18.97 -11.01
N THR A 120 15.97 19.50 -11.08
CA THR A 120 17.11 18.81 -11.68
C THR A 120 17.52 17.58 -10.89
N SER A 121 17.41 17.63 -9.56
CA SER A 121 17.86 16.54 -8.70
C SER A 121 16.82 15.45 -8.50
N THR A 122 15.52 15.70 -8.70
CA THR A 122 14.47 14.71 -8.39
C THR A 122 13.52 14.38 -9.55
N GLY A 123 13.46 15.23 -10.58
CA GLY A 123 12.43 15.14 -11.62
C GLY A 123 11.05 15.65 -11.19
N SER A 124 10.87 16.10 -9.94
CA SER A 124 9.61 16.72 -9.47
C SER A 124 9.36 18.08 -10.13
N GLU A 125 8.08 18.43 -10.35
CA GLU A 125 7.71 19.77 -10.85
C GLU A 125 8.11 20.91 -9.90
N CYS A 126 8.12 20.67 -8.58
CA CYS A 126 8.44 21.65 -7.53
C CYS A 126 7.77 23.02 -7.77
N VAL A 127 6.44 23.06 -7.75
CA VAL A 127 5.64 24.28 -8.01
C VAL A 127 4.85 24.75 -6.79
N THR A 128 5.20 24.25 -5.61
CA THR A 128 4.65 24.75 -4.35
C THR A 128 5.77 25.04 -3.36
N ILE A 129 5.47 25.88 -2.38
CA ILE A 129 6.42 26.31 -1.36
C ILE A 129 5.83 26.22 0.04
N SER A 130 6.66 25.72 0.95
CA SER A 130 6.46 25.79 2.38
C SER A 130 7.38 26.89 2.90
N TYR A 131 6.86 27.93 3.56
CA TYR A 131 7.70 29.05 3.95
C TYR A 131 8.45 28.76 5.26
N PRO A 132 9.78 28.97 5.31
CA PRO A 132 10.51 28.98 6.57
C PRO A 132 9.87 29.93 7.57
N ASN A 133 9.66 29.47 8.80
CA ASN A 133 8.97 30.20 9.87
C ASN A 133 7.55 30.70 9.50
N CYS A 134 6.93 30.13 8.46
CA CYS A 134 5.58 30.43 7.99
C CYS A 134 5.34 31.87 7.52
N ASN A 135 6.41 32.60 7.21
CA ASN A 135 6.35 34.00 6.81
C ASN A 135 6.36 34.14 5.28
N VAL A 136 5.27 34.65 4.73
CA VAL A 136 5.08 34.81 3.28
C VAL A 136 5.94 35.96 2.75
N GLY A 137 6.75 35.69 1.72
CA GLY A 137 7.53 36.70 1.01
C GLY A 137 6.70 37.55 0.04
N ASP A 138 7.40 38.27 -0.86
CA ASP A 138 6.79 39.04 -1.92
C ASP A 138 6.07 38.11 -2.92
N LYS A 139 4.74 38.22 -2.99
CA LYS A 139 3.90 37.32 -3.80
C LYS A 139 4.17 37.45 -5.30
N THR A 140 4.56 38.64 -5.78
CA THR A 140 4.92 38.84 -7.19
C THR A 140 6.12 38.00 -7.56
N THR A 141 7.09 37.91 -6.66
CA THR A 141 8.30 37.09 -6.80
C THR A 141 7.99 35.61 -6.67
N LEU A 142 7.20 35.21 -5.66
CA LEU A 142 6.77 33.82 -5.47
C LEU A 142 6.01 33.27 -6.68
N ALA A 143 5.12 34.07 -7.28
CA ALA A 143 4.29 33.67 -8.42
C ALA A 143 5.07 33.36 -9.70
N LYS A 144 6.36 33.74 -9.79
CA LYS A 144 7.24 33.34 -10.91
C LYS A 144 7.58 31.86 -10.88
N TYR A 145 7.56 31.23 -9.70
CA TYR A 145 8.08 29.88 -9.48
C TYR A 145 7.02 28.93 -8.93
N PHE A 146 6.07 29.40 -8.12
CA PHE A 146 5.12 28.56 -7.43
C PHE A 146 3.67 28.94 -7.74
N ILE A 147 2.75 27.98 -7.68
CA ILE A 147 1.31 28.18 -7.87
C ILE A 147 0.53 28.31 -6.55
N ALA A 148 1.15 27.87 -5.45
CA ALA A 148 0.59 27.88 -4.11
C ALA A 148 1.70 27.78 -3.07
N GLY A 149 1.40 28.24 -1.85
CA GLY A 149 2.27 28.04 -0.70
C GLY A 149 1.51 28.04 0.61
N ARG A 150 2.09 27.41 1.63
CA ARG A 150 1.43 27.24 2.94
C ARG A 150 2.15 27.93 4.08
N THR A 151 1.34 28.46 5.01
CA THR A 151 1.73 29.02 6.30
C THR A 151 1.36 28.03 7.42
N CYS A 152 1.48 28.39 8.70
CA CYS A 152 1.12 27.54 9.84
C CYS A 152 0.20 28.24 10.86
N ASP A 153 -0.90 28.83 10.38
CA ASP A 153 -1.89 29.52 11.21
C ASP A 153 -2.80 28.61 12.07
N GLY A 154 -2.63 27.27 11.96
CA GLY A 154 -3.40 26.27 12.70
C GLY A 154 -4.84 26.07 12.22
N GLN A 155 -5.24 26.73 11.13
CA GLN A 155 -6.59 26.67 10.59
C GLN A 155 -6.76 25.53 9.59
N THR A 156 -7.99 25.03 9.49
CA THR A 156 -8.39 24.17 8.37
C THR A 156 -8.59 25.06 7.14
N ALA A 157 -7.87 24.78 6.05
CA ALA A 157 -7.96 25.58 4.85
C ALA A 157 -9.34 25.47 4.18
N SER A 158 -9.77 26.56 3.55
CA SER A 158 -11.00 26.60 2.76
C SER A 158 -10.92 25.64 1.58
N ASN A 159 -12.04 25.05 1.19
CA ASN A 159 -12.15 24.31 -0.07
C ASN A 159 -12.10 25.21 -1.31
N ASN A 160 -12.13 26.53 -1.11
CA ASN A 160 -11.98 27.56 -2.13
C ASN A 160 -11.19 28.76 -1.57
N PRO A 161 -9.85 28.65 -1.41
CA PRO A 161 -9.02 29.72 -0.89
C PRO A 161 -9.04 30.94 -1.82
N SER A 162 -9.22 32.14 -1.26
CA SER A 162 -9.11 33.40 -2.00
C SER A 162 -7.65 33.75 -2.35
N ASP A 163 -6.71 33.20 -1.59
CA ASP A 163 -5.27 33.37 -1.79
C ASP A 163 -4.55 32.02 -1.60
N PHE A 164 -3.92 31.55 -2.68
CA PHE A 164 -3.21 30.28 -2.70
C PHE A 164 -1.82 30.33 -2.07
N PHE A 165 -1.29 31.52 -1.74
CA PHE A 165 0.02 31.67 -1.11
C PHE A 165 -0.06 31.77 0.41
N THR A 166 -1.25 31.69 1.00
CA THR A 166 -1.48 31.77 2.45
C THR A 166 -2.30 30.60 2.96
N ILE A 167 -2.11 29.40 2.40
CA ILE A 167 -2.87 28.22 2.83
C ILE A 167 -2.45 27.83 4.24
N GLY A 168 -3.39 27.83 5.18
CA GLY A 168 -3.15 27.42 6.56
C GLY A 168 -2.76 25.95 6.71
N SER A 169 -1.82 25.66 7.60
CA SER A 169 -1.47 24.30 8.02
C SER A 169 -1.36 24.19 9.53
N ILE A 170 -1.43 22.95 10.03
CA ILE A 170 -1.57 22.63 11.44
C ILE A 170 -0.29 21.93 11.90
N ILE A 171 0.43 22.56 12.82
CA ILE A 171 1.65 21.99 13.41
C ILE A 171 1.28 20.74 14.22
N CYS A 172 2.01 19.65 13.96
CA CYS A 172 1.86 18.35 14.61
C CYS A 172 2.98 18.08 15.61
N GLY A 173 2.81 17.05 16.44
CA GLY A 173 3.82 16.60 17.40
C GLY A 173 3.87 17.43 18.67
N SER A 174 4.94 17.29 19.45
CA SER A 174 4.98 17.73 20.86
C SER A 174 4.69 19.23 21.12
N GLN A 175 5.05 20.12 20.19
CA GLN A 175 4.78 21.56 20.25
C GLN A 175 3.51 21.96 19.48
N GLY A 176 2.95 21.04 18.69
CA GLY A 176 1.79 21.25 17.85
C GLY A 176 0.45 20.95 18.52
N ALA A 177 -0.63 21.18 17.78
CA ALA A 177 -1.99 20.90 18.22
C ALA A 177 -2.38 19.43 18.02
N MET A 178 -1.76 18.73 17.06
CA MET A 178 -2.07 17.33 16.73
C MET A 178 -0.99 16.41 17.32
N LYS A 179 -1.24 15.87 18.51
CA LYS A 179 -0.26 15.05 19.25
C LYS A 179 -0.58 13.56 19.19
N THR A 180 -1.87 13.23 19.19
CA THR A 180 -2.40 11.87 19.20
C THR A 180 -3.28 11.63 17.98
N ALA A 181 -3.48 10.36 17.60
CA ALA A 181 -4.40 9.97 16.54
C ALA A 181 -5.81 10.52 16.77
N SER A 182 -6.24 10.60 18.04
CA SER A 182 -7.52 11.21 18.42
C SER A 182 -7.61 12.69 18.04
N ASP A 183 -6.53 13.46 18.20
CA ASP A 183 -6.49 14.88 17.82
C ASP A 183 -6.65 15.04 16.30
N PHE A 184 -5.90 14.25 15.53
CA PHE A 184 -6.01 14.24 14.07
C PHE A 184 -7.41 13.84 13.62
N ASN A 185 -7.94 12.73 14.15
CA ASN A 185 -9.26 12.20 13.80
C ASN A 185 -10.37 13.20 14.11
N THR A 186 -10.28 13.88 15.25
CA THR A 186 -11.22 14.95 15.65
C THR A 186 -11.14 16.12 14.67
N ARG A 187 -9.92 16.56 14.32
CA ARG A 187 -9.72 17.67 13.37
C ARG A 187 -10.33 17.38 12.01
N ILE A 188 -10.05 16.22 11.42
CA ILE A 188 -10.59 15.87 10.09
C ILE A 188 -12.09 15.60 10.14
N SER A 189 -12.64 15.12 11.27
CA SER A 189 -14.08 14.95 11.45
C SER A 189 -14.81 16.29 11.52
N ASN A 190 -14.25 17.27 12.25
CA ASN A 190 -14.80 18.62 12.32
C ASN A 190 -14.77 19.35 10.96
N ALA A 191 -13.80 19.02 10.10
CA ALA A 191 -13.71 19.58 8.75
C ALA A 191 -14.77 19.05 7.78
N VAL A 192 -15.52 17.98 8.11
CA VAL A 192 -16.54 17.40 7.22
C VAL A 192 -17.65 18.41 6.90
N ALA A 193 -18.09 19.18 7.90
CA ALA A 193 -19.18 20.15 7.74
C ALA A 193 -18.81 21.32 6.81
N SER A 194 -17.58 21.80 6.88
CA SER A 194 -17.05 22.86 6.00
C SER A 194 -16.46 22.33 4.69
N GLN A 195 -16.44 21.00 4.53
CA GLN A 195 -15.68 20.30 3.52
C GLN A 195 -14.22 20.76 3.40
N GLY A 196 -13.57 21.04 4.54
CA GLY A 196 -12.28 21.72 4.58
C GLY A 196 -11.11 20.89 4.03
N TRP A 197 -9.97 21.58 3.86
CA TRP A 197 -8.68 20.99 3.54
C TRP A 197 -7.76 21.03 4.78
N CYS A 198 -7.46 19.86 5.33
CA CYS A 198 -6.56 19.71 6.47
C CYS A 198 -5.13 19.50 5.96
N VAL A 199 -4.27 20.50 6.14
CA VAL A 199 -2.83 20.40 5.87
C VAL A 199 -2.11 20.20 7.19
N PHE A 200 -1.53 19.02 7.40
CA PHE A 200 -0.76 18.67 8.58
C PHE A 200 0.71 18.91 8.32
N LEU A 201 1.32 19.79 9.12
CA LEU A 201 2.73 20.12 9.07
C LEU A 201 3.46 19.30 10.13
N ILE A 202 4.34 18.41 9.67
CA ILE A 202 5.15 17.51 10.48
C ILE A 202 6.62 17.85 10.24
N HIS A 203 7.41 18.02 11.30
CA HIS A 203 8.85 18.21 11.18
C HIS A 203 9.56 16.91 11.58
N GLY A 204 9.78 16.65 12.87
CA GLY A 204 10.41 15.42 13.36
C GLY A 204 9.46 14.23 13.54
N VAL A 205 10.00 13.02 13.47
CA VAL A 205 9.27 11.76 13.79
C VAL A 205 10.09 10.95 14.80
N ASP A 206 9.44 10.44 15.86
CA ASP A 206 10.06 9.61 16.91
C ASP A 206 11.32 10.21 17.55
N ASN A 207 11.25 11.48 17.96
CA ASN A 207 12.34 12.20 18.64
C ASN A 207 13.69 12.15 17.88
N ASP A 208 13.65 12.20 16.55
CA ASP A 208 14.81 12.23 15.65
C ASP A 208 15.66 13.52 15.71
N GLY A 209 15.47 14.34 16.74
CA GLY A 209 16.09 15.64 16.91
C GLY A 209 15.40 16.77 16.13
N GLY A 210 14.41 16.48 15.28
CA GLY A 210 13.60 17.49 14.60
C GLY A 210 12.69 18.27 15.54
N TYR A 211 12.30 19.48 15.14
CA TYR A 211 11.33 20.29 15.89
C TYR A 211 9.99 19.55 16.03
N SER A 212 9.29 19.76 17.16
CA SER A 212 7.94 19.22 17.41
C SER A 212 7.71 17.77 16.94
N PRO A 213 8.46 16.77 17.45
CA PRO A 213 8.37 15.41 16.94
C PRO A 213 7.00 14.80 17.17
N LEU A 214 6.46 14.13 16.14
CA LEU A 214 5.27 13.27 16.20
C LEU A 214 5.70 11.81 16.37
N THR A 215 4.96 11.04 17.16
CA THR A 215 5.26 9.61 17.30
C THR A 215 4.72 8.83 16.09
N SER A 216 5.51 7.89 15.56
CA SER A 216 5.13 7.03 14.45
C SER A 216 3.91 6.16 14.77
N THR A 217 3.74 5.79 16.05
CA THR A 217 2.59 5.02 16.54
C THR A 217 1.28 5.80 16.39
N GLU A 218 1.26 7.06 16.84
CA GLU A 218 0.06 7.90 16.71
C GLU A 218 -0.21 8.24 15.24
N PHE A 219 0.84 8.44 14.45
CA PHE A 219 0.70 8.67 13.02
C PHE A 219 0.13 7.44 12.29
N ASP A 220 0.67 6.23 12.49
CA ASP A 220 0.15 4.99 11.90
C ASP A 220 -1.32 4.74 12.30
N SER A 221 -1.64 4.94 13.59
CA SER A 221 -3.02 4.78 14.08
C SER A 221 -3.98 5.77 13.41
N HIS A 222 -3.56 7.01 13.16
CA HIS A 222 -4.35 7.98 12.41
C HIS A 222 -4.52 7.58 10.94
N LEU A 223 -3.43 7.19 10.26
CA LEU A 223 -3.49 6.75 8.87
C LEU A 223 -4.41 5.53 8.70
N GLY A 224 -4.38 4.59 9.64
CA GLY A 224 -5.30 3.44 9.68
C GLY A 224 -6.77 3.86 9.83
N TYR A 225 -7.06 4.88 10.65
CA TYR A 225 -8.41 5.45 10.75
C TYR A 225 -8.86 6.09 9.43
N VAL A 226 -7.99 6.87 8.78
CA VAL A 226 -8.28 7.51 7.49
C VAL A 226 -8.56 6.45 6.41
N ASN A 227 -7.76 5.38 6.36
CA ASN A 227 -7.95 4.28 5.41
C ASN A 227 -9.28 3.53 5.65
N THR A 228 -9.63 3.26 6.91
CA THR A 228 -10.93 2.64 7.25
C THR A 228 -12.11 3.52 6.86
N ASN A 229 -11.91 4.84 6.83
CA ASN A 229 -12.91 5.84 6.45
C ASN A 229 -12.64 6.46 5.06
N ALA A 230 -12.03 5.70 4.15
CA ALA A 230 -11.62 6.20 2.83
C ALA A 230 -12.79 6.69 1.96
N SER A 231 -14.05 6.36 2.27
CA SER A 231 -15.23 6.95 1.62
C SER A 231 -15.40 8.45 1.91
N THR A 232 -14.84 8.95 3.01
CA THR A 232 -15.02 10.32 3.52
C THR A 232 -13.81 11.21 3.23
N TYR A 233 -12.60 10.65 3.26
CA TYR A 233 -11.35 11.41 3.23
C TYR A 233 -10.56 11.18 1.93
N TRP A 234 -10.01 12.26 1.36
CA TRP A 234 -9.08 12.19 0.24
C TRP A 234 -7.68 12.60 0.70
N VAL A 235 -6.72 11.67 0.70
CA VAL A 235 -5.33 11.97 1.01
C VAL A 235 -4.56 12.25 -0.28
N ALA A 236 -3.95 13.42 -0.38
CA ALA A 236 -3.18 13.80 -1.56
C ALA A 236 -2.07 14.82 -1.24
N PRO A 237 -1.00 14.87 -2.06
CA PRO A 237 0.04 15.88 -1.94
C PRO A 237 -0.52 17.30 -2.11
N PHE A 238 0.14 18.28 -1.51
CA PHE A 238 -0.22 19.69 -1.50
C PHE A 238 -0.43 20.24 -2.93
N VAL A 239 0.47 19.95 -3.87
CA VAL A 239 0.31 20.35 -5.30
C VAL A 239 -0.94 19.76 -5.93
N THR A 240 -1.29 18.51 -5.60
CA THR A 240 -2.44 17.84 -6.20
C THR A 240 -3.73 18.51 -5.74
N VAL A 241 -3.85 18.80 -4.44
CA VAL A 241 -5.04 19.49 -3.91
C VAL A 241 -5.10 20.94 -4.44
N ALA A 242 -3.97 21.64 -4.50
CA ALA A 242 -3.92 23.01 -5.03
C ALA A 242 -4.32 23.09 -6.50
N LYS A 243 -3.79 22.20 -7.36
CA LYS A 243 -4.19 22.12 -8.78
C LYS A 243 -5.66 21.72 -8.92
N TYR A 244 -6.13 20.73 -8.16
CA TYR A 244 -7.54 20.32 -8.16
C TYR A 244 -8.48 21.49 -7.88
N ILE A 245 -8.22 22.30 -6.85
CA ILE A 245 -9.06 23.47 -6.53
C ILE A 245 -9.04 24.48 -7.69
N LYS A 246 -7.85 24.83 -8.21
CA LYS A 246 -7.72 25.81 -9.29
C LYS A 246 -8.45 25.34 -10.54
N GLU A 247 -8.23 24.09 -10.96
CA GLU A 247 -8.86 23.50 -12.15
C GLU A 247 -10.36 23.36 -11.97
N ARG A 248 -10.83 22.88 -10.81
CA ARG A 248 -12.26 22.80 -10.47
C ARG A 248 -12.94 24.16 -10.52
N ASN A 249 -12.29 25.22 -10.04
CA ASN A 249 -12.85 26.56 -10.05
C ASN A 249 -12.89 27.17 -11.45
N ALA A 250 -11.96 26.78 -12.34
CA ALA A 250 -11.91 27.22 -13.72
C ALA A 250 -12.68 26.30 -14.69
N LEU A 251 -13.19 25.16 -14.19
CA LEU A 251 -13.86 24.14 -14.99
C LEU A 251 -15.17 24.69 -15.56
N ALA A 252 -15.28 24.64 -16.88
CA ALA A 252 -16.54 24.69 -17.60
C ALA A 252 -16.92 23.28 -18.06
N LEU A 253 -18.15 22.86 -17.75
CA LEU A 253 -18.77 21.64 -18.28
C LEU A 253 -19.90 22.07 -19.19
N THR A 254 -19.74 21.81 -20.48
CA THR A 254 -20.77 22.14 -21.48
C THR A 254 -21.38 20.84 -21.99
N GLU A 255 -22.69 20.65 -21.77
CA GLU A 255 -23.45 19.57 -22.40
C GLU A 255 -23.79 20.00 -23.83
N THR A 256 -23.22 19.33 -24.82
CA THR A 256 -23.24 19.75 -26.23
C THR A 256 -24.25 18.98 -27.08
N ALA A 257 -24.78 17.86 -26.59
CA ALA A 257 -25.86 17.12 -27.23
C ALA A 257 -26.66 16.31 -26.20
N ILE A 258 -27.98 16.22 -26.40
CA ILE A 258 -28.91 15.43 -25.58
C ILE A 258 -29.82 14.64 -26.51
N THR A 259 -29.80 13.31 -26.38
CA THR A 259 -30.77 12.42 -27.01
C THR A 259 -31.51 11.63 -25.92
N THR A 260 -32.49 10.82 -26.32
CA THR A 260 -33.22 9.94 -25.39
C THR A 260 -32.31 8.96 -24.64
N ASP A 261 -31.18 8.59 -25.27
CA ASP A 261 -30.33 7.49 -24.82
C ASP A 261 -28.86 7.89 -24.65
N SER A 262 -28.50 9.15 -24.92
CA SER A 262 -27.13 9.63 -24.72
C SER A 262 -26.99 11.12 -24.44
N LEU A 263 -25.87 11.51 -23.84
CA LEU A 263 -25.45 12.88 -23.57
C LEU A 263 -24.00 13.06 -24.04
N ARG A 264 -23.64 14.26 -24.51
CA ARG A 264 -22.24 14.66 -24.75
C ARG A 264 -21.86 15.81 -23.85
N VAL A 265 -20.72 15.71 -23.18
CA VAL A 265 -20.19 16.77 -22.30
C VAL A 265 -18.73 17.06 -22.61
N VAL A 266 -18.39 18.33 -22.71
CA VAL A 266 -17.02 18.81 -22.89
C VAL A 266 -16.58 19.51 -21.60
N ALA A 267 -15.43 19.11 -21.08
CA ALA A 267 -14.78 19.74 -19.94
C ALA A 267 -13.66 20.65 -20.44
N THR A 268 -13.68 21.94 -20.10
CA THR A 268 -12.62 22.89 -20.46
C THR A 268 -12.23 23.77 -19.27
N HIS A 269 -11.05 24.37 -19.34
CA HIS A 269 -10.67 25.49 -18.47
C HIS A 269 -9.76 26.45 -19.23
N ASN A 270 -9.65 27.69 -18.75
CA ASN A 270 -8.79 28.72 -19.34
C ASN A 270 -7.50 28.99 -18.55
N LEU A 271 -7.13 28.14 -17.59
CA LEU A 271 -5.89 28.30 -16.83
C LEU A 271 -4.67 28.22 -17.74
N THR A 272 -3.81 29.23 -17.64
CA THR A 272 -2.50 29.28 -18.32
C THR A 272 -1.40 29.31 -17.27
N SER A 273 -0.29 28.63 -17.55
CA SER A 273 0.90 28.65 -16.71
C SER A 273 2.13 28.30 -17.53
N THR A 274 3.25 28.95 -17.22
CA THR A 274 4.57 28.65 -17.80
C THR A 274 5.40 27.72 -16.91
N ILE A 275 4.93 27.44 -15.69
CA ILE A 275 5.67 26.67 -14.69
C ILE A 275 5.10 25.27 -14.43
N THR A 276 3.86 25.01 -14.81
CA THR A 276 3.18 23.72 -14.64
C THR A 276 2.09 23.52 -15.68
N THR A 277 1.70 22.26 -15.90
CA THR A 277 0.50 21.90 -16.66
C THR A 277 -0.67 21.64 -15.70
N TYR A 278 -1.83 22.17 -16.05
CA TYR A 278 -3.10 21.90 -15.39
C TYR A 278 -3.82 20.79 -16.17
N ASN A 279 -3.84 19.60 -15.59
CA ASN A 279 -4.41 18.38 -16.15
C ASN A 279 -4.87 17.42 -15.04
N THR A 280 -5.25 17.97 -13.88
CA THR A 280 -5.68 17.20 -12.72
C THR A 280 -7.05 16.58 -13.01
N PRO A 281 -7.22 15.26 -12.86
CA PRO A 281 -8.53 14.64 -12.97
C PRO A 281 -9.52 15.20 -11.94
N LEU A 282 -10.64 15.74 -12.43
CA LEU A 282 -11.73 16.28 -11.63
C LEU A 282 -12.89 15.31 -11.61
N THR A 283 -13.34 14.90 -10.42
CA THR A 283 -14.50 14.01 -10.32
C THR A 283 -15.78 14.79 -10.50
N VAL A 284 -16.59 14.37 -11.46
CA VAL A 284 -17.90 14.93 -11.76
C VAL A 284 -18.96 13.84 -11.63
N ARG A 285 -20.20 14.23 -11.37
CA ARG A 285 -21.33 13.32 -11.48
C ARG A 285 -22.48 13.99 -12.21
N ARG A 286 -23.15 13.23 -13.07
CA ARG A 286 -24.29 13.68 -13.87
C ARG A 286 -25.55 12.97 -13.37
N GLU A 287 -26.57 13.74 -12.97
CA GLU A 287 -27.89 13.19 -12.62
C GLU A 287 -28.43 12.45 -13.84
N LEU A 288 -28.88 11.21 -13.65
CA LEU A 288 -29.41 10.40 -14.74
C LEU A 288 -30.71 11.02 -15.27
N PRO A 289 -30.88 11.17 -16.60
CA PRO A 289 -32.15 11.60 -17.17
C PRO A 289 -33.32 10.70 -16.76
N SER A 290 -34.54 11.24 -16.79
CA SER A 290 -35.75 10.49 -16.43
C SER A 290 -35.89 9.21 -17.27
N GLY A 291 -36.16 8.08 -16.61
CA GLY A 291 -36.27 6.76 -17.25
C GLY A 291 -34.93 6.06 -17.53
N TRP A 292 -33.80 6.62 -17.11
CA TRP A 292 -32.51 5.95 -17.12
C TRP A 292 -32.28 5.23 -15.79
N THR A 293 -32.09 3.90 -15.84
CA THR A 293 -31.77 3.08 -14.66
C THR A 293 -30.27 3.00 -14.37
N GLY A 294 -29.43 3.52 -15.29
CA GLY A 294 -27.98 3.56 -15.23
C GLY A 294 -27.39 4.25 -16.46
N ALA A 295 -26.07 4.43 -16.47
CA ALA A 295 -25.32 5.00 -17.58
C ALA A 295 -23.86 4.53 -17.60
N ASN A 296 -23.25 4.53 -18.79
CA ASN A 296 -21.81 4.34 -18.99
C ASN A 296 -21.20 5.64 -19.53
N VAL A 297 -19.93 5.90 -19.22
CA VAL A 297 -19.21 7.09 -19.71
C VAL A 297 -18.02 6.68 -20.57
N TYR A 298 -17.84 7.41 -21.67
CA TYR A 298 -16.81 7.19 -22.67
C TYR A 298 -16.06 8.49 -22.91
N LYS A 299 -14.75 8.42 -23.09
CA LYS A 299 -13.94 9.50 -23.66
C LYS A 299 -13.63 9.09 -25.10
N ASN A 300 -14.11 9.86 -26.06
CA ASN A 300 -14.17 9.40 -27.46
C ASN A 300 -14.94 8.06 -27.56
N SER A 301 -14.32 6.99 -28.04
CA SER A 301 -14.89 5.64 -28.11
C SER A 301 -14.50 4.72 -26.94
N THR A 302 -13.62 5.18 -26.04
CA THR A 302 -13.10 4.36 -24.93
C THR A 302 -13.95 4.55 -23.69
N LYS A 303 -14.52 3.46 -23.16
CA LYS A 303 -15.21 3.50 -21.86
C LYS A 303 -14.22 3.89 -20.78
N ILE A 304 -14.55 4.92 -20.00
CA ILE A 304 -13.77 5.30 -18.82
C ILE A 304 -14.42 4.77 -17.54
N THR A 305 -13.66 4.73 -16.45
CA THR A 305 -14.20 4.35 -15.14
C THR A 305 -15.34 5.28 -14.76
N SER A 306 -16.52 4.71 -14.57
CA SER A 306 -17.72 5.42 -14.13
C SER A 306 -18.54 4.56 -13.19
N THR A 307 -19.13 5.16 -12.16
CA THR A 307 -19.92 4.45 -11.14
C THR A 307 -21.30 5.08 -10.99
N ILE A 308 -22.31 4.24 -10.76
CA ILE A 308 -23.64 4.72 -10.41
C ILE A 308 -23.69 4.98 -8.92
N VAL A 309 -24.08 6.19 -8.53
CA VAL A 309 -24.21 6.61 -7.14
C VAL A 309 -25.58 7.21 -6.89
N THR A 310 -26.18 6.90 -5.74
CA THR A 310 -27.45 7.50 -5.32
C THR A 310 -27.19 8.46 -4.16
N ASP A 311 -27.70 9.68 -4.28
CA ASP A 311 -27.57 10.71 -3.26
C ASP A 311 -28.85 11.55 -3.19
N ALA A 312 -29.37 11.79 -1.99
CA ALA A 312 -30.62 12.50 -1.73
C ALA A 312 -31.81 12.05 -2.61
N GLY A 313 -31.93 10.74 -2.87
CA GLY A 313 -33.01 10.15 -3.67
C GLY A 313 -32.86 10.30 -5.19
N LYS A 314 -31.74 10.86 -5.67
CA LYS A 314 -31.39 10.99 -7.08
C LYS A 314 -30.26 10.05 -7.45
N THR A 315 -30.29 9.53 -8.67
CA THR A 315 -29.26 8.63 -9.21
C THR A 315 -28.36 9.40 -10.16
N TYR A 316 -27.06 9.20 -10.03
CA TYR A 316 -26.03 9.85 -10.84
C TYR A 316 -25.09 8.81 -11.45
N VAL A 317 -24.47 9.17 -12.57
CA VAL A 317 -23.22 8.54 -13.03
C VAL A 317 -22.05 9.45 -12.66
N MET A 318 -21.09 8.92 -11.91
CA MET A 318 -19.90 9.60 -11.41
C MET A 318 -18.66 9.13 -12.16
N PHE A 319 -17.82 10.05 -12.61
CA PHE A 319 -16.64 9.78 -13.44
C PHE A 319 -15.65 10.94 -13.35
N ASP A 320 -14.42 10.73 -13.80
CA ASP A 320 -13.39 11.78 -13.82
C ASP A 320 -13.29 12.44 -15.20
N VAL A 321 -13.05 13.74 -15.22
CA VAL A 321 -12.73 14.52 -16.42
C VAL A 321 -11.41 15.24 -16.24
N VAL A 322 -10.58 15.23 -17.28
CA VAL A 322 -9.43 16.13 -17.38
C VAL A 322 -9.86 17.29 -18.27
N PRO A 323 -9.83 18.54 -17.80
CA PRO A 323 -10.25 19.67 -18.62
C PRO A 323 -9.35 19.83 -19.86
N ASN A 324 -9.93 20.29 -20.97
CA ASN A 324 -9.26 20.46 -22.27
C ASN A 324 -8.77 19.17 -22.93
N ASP A 325 -9.13 18.01 -22.37
CA ASP A 325 -8.65 16.69 -22.80
C ASP A 325 -9.66 15.97 -23.72
N GLY A 326 -10.66 16.68 -24.23
CA GLY A 326 -11.63 16.16 -25.22
C GLY A 326 -13.06 15.99 -24.70
N THR A 327 -13.89 15.32 -25.49
CA THR A 327 -15.33 15.18 -25.26
C THR A 327 -15.66 13.85 -24.58
N MET A 328 -16.51 13.92 -23.58
CA MET A 328 -17.09 12.78 -22.89
C MET A 328 -18.48 12.47 -23.46
N PHE A 329 -18.80 11.19 -23.57
CA PHE A 329 -20.08 10.66 -24.03
C PHE A 329 -20.68 9.79 -22.92
N ILE A 330 -21.92 10.09 -22.52
CA ILE A 330 -22.64 9.38 -21.46
C ILE A 330 -23.81 8.66 -22.11
N ALA A 331 -23.89 7.34 -22.02
CA ALA A 331 -24.92 6.54 -22.67
C ALA A 331 -25.80 5.81 -21.65
N LYS A 332 -27.12 5.78 -21.90
CA LYS A 332 -28.12 5.08 -21.09
C LYS A 332 -27.85 3.59 -21.05
N THR A 333 -28.03 2.96 -19.90
CA THR A 333 -28.09 1.49 -19.82
C THR A 333 -29.50 1.00 -20.09
N SER A 334 -29.69 0.10 -21.07
CA SER A 334 -30.98 -0.50 -21.43
C SER A 334 -31.59 -1.31 -20.27
N SER A 335 -32.89 -1.17 -20.03
CA SER A 335 -33.65 -1.98 -19.06
C SER A 335 -34.00 -3.35 -19.63
N THR A 336 -33.01 -4.21 -19.80
CA THR A 336 -33.11 -5.68 -19.89
C THR A 336 -31.71 -6.20 -19.65
N GLY A 337 -31.56 -7.27 -18.87
CA GLY A 337 -30.24 -7.84 -18.59
C GLY A 337 -29.49 -8.14 -19.89
N GLY A 338 -28.33 -7.51 -20.03
CA GLY A 338 -27.23 -7.96 -20.89
C GLY A 338 -27.05 -7.23 -22.22
N GLY A 339 -25.80 -6.81 -22.48
CA GLY A 339 -25.29 -6.42 -23.80
C GLY A 339 -25.16 -4.91 -24.01
N GLY A 340 -24.03 -4.34 -23.58
CA GLY A 340 -23.61 -3.02 -24.06
C GLY A 340 -23.05 -3.14 -25.47
N GLY A 341 -23.87 -2.82 -26.48
CA GLY A 341 -23.42 -2.74 -27.87
C GLY A 341 -22.47 -1.56 -28.09
N THR A 342 -21.36 -1.80 -28.78
CA THR A 342 -20.38 -0.78 -29.18
C THR A 342 -20.72 -0.31 -30.59
N THR A 343 -21.09 0.96 -30.79
CA THR A 343 -21.26 1.54 -32.13
C THR A 343 -19.88 1.76 -32.76
N THR A 344 -19.57 1.08 -33.86
CA THR A 344 -18.30 1.28 -34.60
C THR A 344 -18.46 2.40 -35.61
N PHE A 345 -17.64 3.46 -35.54
CA PHE A 345 -17.63 4.56 -36.50
C PHE A 345 -16.75 4.21 -37.70
N THR A 346 -17.33 4.10 -38.89
CA THR A 346 -16.61 3.85 -40.14
C THR A 346 -16.22 5.18 -40.76
N GLU A 347 -14.94 5.53 -40.68
CA GLU A 347 -14.37 6.72 -41.35
C GLU A 347 -14.32 6.49 -42.87
N LEU A 348 -14.84 7.44 -43.64
CA LEU A 348 -14.91 7.39 -45.10
C LEU A 348 -13.88 8.30 -45.76
N LEU A 349 -13.22 9.17 -45.00
CA LEU A 349 -12.18 10.05 -45.50
C LEU A 349 -10.79 9.54 -45.13
N THR A 350 -9.85 9.89 -46.00
CA THR A 350 -8.42 9.68 -45.83
C THR A 350 -7.72 11.02 -45.74
N ASN A 351 -6.58 11.06 -45.04
CA ASN A 351 -5.82 12.28 -44.80
C ASN A 351 -6.69 13.41 -44.20
N GLY A 352 -7.48 13.09 -43.18
CA GLY A 352 -8.35 14.04 -42.49
C GLY A 352 -7.60 15.14 -41.73
N GLU A 353 -6.51 14.77 -41.06
CA GLU A 353 -5.58 15.69 -40.35
C GLU A 353 -4.62 16.42 -41.30
N MET A 354 -4.74 16.22 -42.63
CA MET A 354 -3.95 16.92 -43.65
C MET A 354 -2.42 16.82 -43.54
N ASP A 355 -1.91 16.01 -42.62
CA ASP A 355 -0.48 15.81 -42.35
C ASP A 355 0.27 15.20 -43.52
N SER A 356 -0.42 14.48 -44.40
CA SER A 356 0.12 14.00 -45.69
C SER A 356 0.01 15.05 -46.81
N GLY A 357 -0.06 16.34 -46.45
CA GLY A 357 -0.21 17.45 -47.37
C GLY A 357 -1.58 17.46 -48.06
N THR A 358 -1.62 17.76 -49.36
CA THR A 358 -2.87 17.79 -50.15
C THR A 358 -3.29 16.40 -50.66
N THR A 359 -2.62 15.33 -50.26
CA THR A 359 -2.87 13.96 -50.73
C THR A 359 -4.32 13.54 -50.43
N GLY A 360 -5.03 13.01 -51.44
CA GLY A 360 -6.44 12.61 -51.31
C GLY A 360 -7.45 13.77 -51.40
N TRP A 361 -7.02 15.04 -51.47
CA TRP A 361 -7.90 16.20 -51.60
C TRP A 361 -7.67 16.90 -52.95
N THR A 362 -8.75 17.11 -53.70
CA THR A 362 -8.69 17.67 -55.06
C THR A 362 -9.37 19.04 -55.11
N ALA A 363 -8.71 20.03 -55.72
CA ALA A 363 -9.33 21.31 -56.05
C ALA A 363 -10.03 21.23 -57.41
N GLN A 364 -11.30 21.64 -57.44
CA GLN A 364 -12.09 21.77 -58.66
C GLN A 364 -12.45 23.23 -58.89
N ASN A 365 -12.05 23.75 -60.04
CA ASN A 365 -12.35 25.10 -60.49
C ASN A 365 -13.35 25.02 -61.65
N ASN A 366 -14.54 25.59 -61.47
CA ASN A 366 -15.63 25.58 -62.44
C ASN A 366 -15.89 26.99 -62.98
N ASN A 367 -16.52 27.08 -64.15
CA ASN A 367 -16.95 28.35 -64.77
C ASN A 367 -15.83 29.40 -64.86
N SER A 368 -14.65 28.95 -65.27
CA SER A 368 -13.42 29.75 -65.41
C SER A 368 -12.83 30.34 -64.12
N ALA A 369 -13.36 30.03 -62.92
CA ALA A 369 -12.76 30.44 -61.65
C ALA A 369 -11.35 29.84 -61.49
N GLN A 370 -10.52 30.45 -60.64
CA GLN A 370 -9.16 30.00 -60.40
C GLN A 370 -8.83 29.98 -58.90
N SER A 371 -8.11 28.95 -58.46
CA SER A 371 -7.63 28.82 -57.08
C SER A 371 -6.33 28.02 -57.01
N THR A 372 -5.61 28.15 -55.89
CA THR A 372 -4.46 27.31 -55.53
C THR A 372 -4.76 26.52 -54.26
N LEU A 373 -4.44 25.22 -54.27
CA LEU A 373 -4.51 24.34 -53.10
C LEU A 373 -3.09 23.99 -52.68
N SER A 374 -2.74 24.26 -51.43
CA SER A 374 -1.42 23.99 -50.88
C SER A 374 -1.50 23.49 -49.45
N ALA A 375 -0.56 22.65 -49.03
CA ALA A 375 -0.36 22.35 -47.62
C ALA A 375 0.40 23.50 -46.95
N VAL A 376 -0.01 23.86 -45.74
CA VAL A 376 0.63 24.92 -44.95
C VAL A 376 0.96 24.38 -43.56
N THR A 377 2.20 24.61 -43.12
CA THR A 377 2.65 24.28 -41.77
C THR A 377 2.24 25.40 -40.80
N ASN A 378 2.02 25.05 -39.53
CA ASN A 378 1.71 26.02 -38.46
C ASN A 378 0.50 26.93 -38.77
N ALA A 379 -0.55 26.38 -39.37
CA ALA A 379 -1.77 27.12 -39.63
C ALA A 379 -2.55 27.49 -38.35
N ASN A 380 -2.01 27.24 -37.15
CA ASN A 380 -2.73 27.30 -35.86
C ASN A 380 -4.05 26.52 -35.92
N LEU A 381 -4.02 25.37 -36.60
CA LEU A 381 -5.07 24.35 -36.64
C LEU A 381 -4.55 23.10 -35.90
N SER A 382 -4.91 21.89 -36.31
CA SER A 382 -4.43 20.63 -35.76
C SER A 382 -3.12 20.20 -36.46
N GLY A 383 -2.51 19.15 -35.94
CA GLY A 383 -1.41 18.45 -36.63
C GLY A 383 -0.20 19.31 -37.03
N THR A 384 0.55 18.77 -37.99
CA THR A 384 1.73 19.39 -38.61
C THR A 384 1.33 20.29 -39.78
N ASN A 385 0.36 19.84 -40.58
CA ASN A 385 -0.08 20.53 -41.80
C ASN A 385 -1.59 20.76 -41.81
N ALA A 386 -2.03 21.83 -42.45
CA ALA A 386 -3.42 22.00 -42.87
C ALA A 386 -3.46 22.21 -44.39
N ILE A 387 -4.59 21.91 -45.04
CA ILE A 387 -4.78 22.36 -46.42
C ILE A 387 -5.28 23.80 -46.44
N GLN A 388 -4.69 24.62 -47.30
CA GLN A 388 -5.13 25.98 -47.56
C GLN A 388 -5.51 26.11 -49.02
N ILE A 389 -6.71 26.63 -49.25
CA ILE A 389 -7.25 26.90 -50.57
C ILE A 389 -7.44 28.41 -50.73
N CYS A 390 -6.77 28.97 -51.73
CA CYS A 390 -6.70 30.41 -52.00
C CYS A 390 -7.30 30.73 -53.37
N PRO A 391 -8.49 31.34 -53.44
CA PRO A 391 -9.06 31.85 -54.69
C PRO A 391 -8.20 32.97 -55.30
N ASN A 392 -8.12 33.03 -56.64
CA ASN A 392 -7.43 34.10 -57.35
C ASN A 392 -8.21 35.41 -57.22
N ALA A 393 -7.56 36.47 -56.73
CA ALA A 393 -8.20 37.75 -56.47
C ALA A 393 -8.87 38.40 -57.70
N SER A 394 -8.39 38.11 -58.91
CA SER A 394 -8.93 38.65 -60.16
C SER A 394 -10.03 37.77 -60.77
N ASN A 395 -10.20 36.53 -60.30
CA ASN A 395 -11.16 35.58 -60.87
C ASN A 395 -11.48 34.40 -59.92
N PHE A 396 -12.31 34.64 -58.90
CA PHE A 396 -12.76 33.64 -57.92
C PHE A 396 -14.21 33.14 -58.17
N GLY A 397 -14.78 33.47 -59.34
CA GLY A 397 -16.15 33.15 -59.72
C GLY A 397 -17.23 33.94 -58.95
N THR A 398 -18.49 33.83 -59.39
CA THR A 398 -19.65 34.52 -58.77
C THR A 398 -20.49 33.65 -57.83
N ALA A 399 -20.19 32.36 -57.70
CA ALA A 399 -20.88 31.42 -56.82
C ALA A 399 -19.87 30.64 -55.96
N ASP A 400 -20.28 30.19 -54.78
CA ASP A 400 -19.46 29.47 -53.82
C ASP A 400 -18.97 28.12 -54.34
N TRP A 401 -19.79 27.38 -55.09
CA TRP A 401 -19.44 26.10 -55.71
C TRP A 401 -18.51 26.22 -56.92
N HIS A 402 -18.20 27.43 -57.41
CA HIS A 402 -17.24 27.61 -58.51
C HIS A 402 -15.82 27.19 -58.13
N ILE A 403 -15.49 27.18 -56.84
CA ILE A 403 -14.23 26.65 -56.32
C ILE A 403 -14.57 25.65 -55.22
N GLN A 404 -14.19 24.38 -55.42
CA GLN A 404 -14.43 23.31 -54.46
C GLN A 404 -13.13 22.61 -54.09
N VAL A 405 -13.01 22.17 -52.85
CA VAL A 405 -12.01 21.18 -52.43
C VAL A 405 -12.74 19.95 -51.93
N TYR A 406 -12.46 18.79 -52.53
CA TYR A 406 -13.29 17.61 -52.29
C TYR A 406 -12.48 16.31 -52.18
N GLN A 407 -13.11 15.31 -51.60
CA GLN A 407 -12.69 13.91 -51.62
C GLN A 407 -13.90 13.03 -51.95
N ASN A 408 -13.65 11.98 -52.72
CA ASN A 408 -14.70 11.01 -53.10
C ASN A 408 -15.03 10.11 -51.91
N VAL A 409 -16.30 9.82 -51.72
CA VAL A 409 -16.82 9.00 -50.62
C VAL A 409 -17.94 8.09 -51.11
N THR A 410 -18.18 6.98 -50.41
CA THR A 410 -19.36 6.15 -50.65
C THR A 410 -20.50 6.53 -49.72
N LEU A 411 -21.61 7.02 -50.27
CA LEU A 411 -22.81 7.39 -49.52
C LEU A 411 -23.93 6.36 -49.75
N GLU A 412 -24.75 6.15 -48.73
CA GLU A 412 -25.87 5.24 -48.76
C GLU A 412 -27.09 5.90 -48.12
N THR A 413 -28.26 5.55 -48.64
CA THR A 413 -29.53 6.00 -48.10
C THR A 413 -29.77 5.41 -46.70
N ASN A 414 -30.41 6.17 -45.81
CA ASN A 414 -30.83 5.77 -44.47
C ASN A 414 -29.70 5.39 -43.50
N LYS A 415 -28.45 5.74 -43.79
CA LYS A 415 -27.36 5.72 -42.79
C LYS A 415 -27.25 7.07 -42.09
N GLU A 416 -27.03 7.05 -40.78
CA GLU A 416 -26.72 8.24 -39.98
C GLU A 416 -25.22 8.52 -40.04
N TYR A 417 -24.87 9.62 -40.70
CA TYR A 417 -23.49 10.05 -40.87
C TYR A 417 -23.13 11.13 -39.86
N THR A 418 -21.91 11.10 -39.33
CA THR A 418 -21.28 12.19 -38.58
C THR A 418 -20.16 12.80 -39.41
N PHE A 419 -20.15 14.12 -39.52
CA PHE A 419 -19.15 14.92 -40.22
C PHE A 419 -18.53 15.92 -39.24
N SER A 420 -17.21 16.08 -39.23
CA SER A 420 -16.53 17.14 -38.48
C SER A 420 -15.32 17.68 -39.22
N PHE A 421 -14.98 18.95 -38.99
CA PHE A 421 -13.75 19.57 -39.49
C PHE A 421 -13.34 20.77 -38.66
N MET A 422 -12.05 21.11 -38.69
CA MET A 422 -11.52 22.38 -38.24
C MET A 422 -11.28 23.30 -39.43
N ALA A 423 -11.66 24.58 -39.31
CA ALA A 423 -11.36 25.57 -40.33
C ALA A 423 -11.20 26.99 -39.78
N LYS A 424 -10.51 27.82 -40.55
CA LYS A 424 -10.48 29.28 -40.43
C LYS A 424 -10.34 29.93 -41.79
N ALA A 425 -10.63 31.22 -41.87
CA ALA A 425 -10.46 32.00 -43.11
C ALA A 425 -9.53 33.20 -42.89
N ALA A 426 -8.84 33.63 -43.95
CA ALA A 426 -7.98 34.81 -43.90
C ALA A 426 -8.76 36.12 -43.58
N SER A 427 -10.05 36.14 -43.92
CA SER A 427 -11.02 37.15 -43.48
C SER A 427 -12.35 36.45 -43.23
N ALA A 428 -13.18 36.98 -42.33
CA ALA A 428 -14.45 36.37 -41.98
C ALA A 428 -15.32 36.18 -43.24
N ARG A 429 -15.78 34.96 -43.46
CA ARG A 429 -16.56 34.59 -44.66
C ARG A 429 -17.41 33.36 -44.41
N THR A 430 -18.42 33.20 -45.24
CA THR A 430 -19.25 32.00 -45.27
C THR A 430 -18.65 30.99 -46.26
N ILE A 431 -18.72 29.71 -45.89
CA ILE A 431 -18.45 28.59 -46.78
C ILE A 431 -19.60 27.60 -46.75
N THR A 432 -19.68 26.77 -47.77
CA THR A 432 -20.70 25.73 -47.88
C THR A 432 -20.03 24.37 -47.97
N VAL A 433 -20.49 23.38 -47.23
CA VAL A 433 -20.08 21.98 -47.38
C VAL A 433 -21.23 21.20 -48.00
N MET A 434 -20.96 20.52 -49.11
CA MET A 434 -21.94 19.75 -49.86
C MET A 434 -21.59 18.26 -49.88
N PHE A 435 -22.62 17.42 -49.71
CA PHE A 435 -22.58 15.98 -49.95
C PHE A 435 -23.36 15.72 -51.23
N GLN A 436 -22.67 15.34 -52.30
CA GLN A 436 -23.23 15.36 -53.65
C GLN A 436 -22.73 14.23 -54.53
N GLN A 437 -23.49 13.92 -55.58
CA GLN A 437 -23.13 12.93 -56.60
C GLN A 437 -21.83 13.30 -57.34
N LEU A 438 -21.04 12.28 -57.71
CA LEU A 438 -19.77 12.44 -58.39
C LEU A 438 -19.91 12.66 -59.91
N ALA A 439 -20.89 12.02 -60.57
CA ALA A 439 -21.13 12.06 -62.02
C ALA A 439 -22.30 13.01 -62.42
N ALA A 440 -22.51 13.20 -63.73
CA ALA A 440 -23.43 14.21 -64.28
C ALA A 440 -24.87 14.13 -63.72
N ASP A 441 -25.50 15.31 -63.64
CA ASP A 441 -26.68 15.73 -62.86
C ASP A 441 -26.39 16.27 -61.43
N TYR A 442 -25.20 15.95 -60.87
CA TYR A 442 -24.64 16.55 -59.63
C TYR A 442 -25.65 16.77 -58.48
N ALA A 443 -26.53 15.80 -58.25
CA ALA A 443 -27.55 15.91 -57.22
C ALA A 443 -26.90 16.18 -55.84
N VAL A 444 -27.37 17.21 -55.15
CA VAL A 444 -26.90 17.59 -53.81
C VAL A 444 -27.84 16.95 -52.77
N TYR A 445 -27.29 16.04 -51.98
CA TYR A 445 -28.06 15.26 -50.99
C TYR A 445 -28.17 15.98 -49.65
N LYS A 446 -27.11 16.69 -49.26
CA LYS A 446 -27.09 17.49 -48.02
C LYS A 446 -26.13 18.66 -48.15
N THR A 447 -26.50 19.78 -47.54
CA THR A 447 -25.70 21.00 -47.50
C THR A 447 -25.66 21.57 -46.08
N PHE A 448 -24.49 22.03 -45.66
CA PHE A 448 -24.29 22.82 -44.46
C PHE A 448 -23.57 24.11 -44.78
N THR A 449 -23.92 25.20 -44.09
CA THR A 449 -23.33 26.52 -44.30
C THR A 449 -22.67 26.98 -43.00
N TYR A 450 -21.40 27.39 -43.08
CA TYR A 450 -20.60 27.75 -41.92
C TYR A 450 -20.02 29.15 -42.07
N ASN A 451 -20.09 29.94 -41.00
CA ASN A 451 -19.46 31.24 -40.92
C ASN A 451 -18.09 31.09 -40.27
N LEU A 452 -17.04 31.26 -41.08
CA LEU A 452 -15.65 31.21 -40.63
C LEU A 452 -15.18 32.58 -40.17
N THR A 453 -14.37 32.59 -39.13
CA THR A 453 -13.62 33.75 -38.66
C THR A 453 -12.13 33.60 -38.95
N THR A 454 -11.32 34.55 -38.50
CA THR A 454 -9.85 34.49 -38.60
C THR A 454 -9.21 33.54 -37.58
N THR A 455 -9.99 33.08 -36.59
CA THR A 455 -9.56 32.11 -35.58
C THR A 455 -10.02 30.71 -35.97
N ALA A 456 -9.25 29.69 -35.60
CA ALA A 456 -9.60 28.29 -35.77
C ALA A 456 -10.92 27.95 -35.07
N GLN A 457 -11.82 27.31 -35.81
CA GLN A 457 -13.12 26.84 -35.31
C GLN A 457 -13.31 25.38 -35.70
N THR A 458 -13.94 24.60 -34.81
CA THR A 458 -14.32 23.20 -35.09
C THR A 458 -15.82 23.14 -35.32
N PHE A 459 -16.23 22.43 -36.36
CA PHE A 459 -17.63 22.19 -36.72
C PHE A 459 -17.90 20.69 -36.71
N THR A 460 -19.09 20.28 -36.28
CA THR A 460 -19.51 18.87 -36.28
C THR A 460 -21.01 18.79 -36.49
N GLU A 461 -21.43 17.93 -37.42
CA GLU A 461 -22.83 17.68 -37.77
C GLU A 461 -23.12 16.19 -37.77
N THR A 462 -24.36 15.81 -37.51
CA THR A 462 -24.85 14.44 -37.73
C THR A 462 -26.14 14.51 -38.51
N PHE A 463 -26.28 13.69 -39.55
CA PHE A 463 -27.42 13.72 -40.45
C PHE A 463 -27.67 12.37 -41.12
N THR A 464 -28.93 12.10 -41.44
CA THR A 464 -29.31 10.95 -42.27
C THR A 464 -29.70 11.42 -43.66
N LEU A 465 -29.28 10.68 -44.69
CA LEU A 465 -29.69 10.94 -46.08
C LEU A 465 -30.97 10.16 -46.39
N THR A 466 -32.06 10.87 -46.66
CA THR A 466 -33.37 10.27 -47.00
C THR A 466 -33.64 10.38 -48.50
N GLY A 467 -34.02 9.27 -49.15
CA GLY A 467 -34.23 9.19 -50.61
C GLY A 467 -33.06 8.50 -51.33
N THR A 468 -33.19 8.23 -52.63
CA THR A 468 -32.16 7.51 -53.39
C THR A 468 -30.87 8.33 -53.46
N VAL A 469 -29.77 7.76 -52.96
CA VAL A 469 -28.42 8.34 -53.00
C VAL A 469 -27.53 7.49 -53.89
N ASP A 470 -26.75 8.11 -54.77
CA ASP A 470 -25.74 7.42 -55.57
C ASP A 470 -24.51 7.09 -54.70
N PRO A 471 -24.09 5.81 -54.62
CA PRO A 471 -22.88 5.41 -53.92
C PRO A 471 -21.61 6.11 -54.42
N ALA A 472 -21.53 6.51 -55.70
CA ALA A 472 -20.43 7.33 -56.19
C ALA A 472 -20.68 8.81 -55.87
N SER A 473 -20.22 9.23 -54.68
CA SER A 473 -20.45 10.56 -54.14
C SER A 473 -19.14 11.27 -53.74
N LYS A 474 -19.25 12.54 -53.35
CA LYS A 474 -18.15 13.33 -52.81
C LYS A 474 -18.62 14.27 -51.70
N ILE A 475 -17.69 14.61 -50.82
CA ILE A 475 -17.82 15.75 -49.90
C ILE A 475 -17.01 16.92 -50.45
N SER A 476 -17.65 18.07 -50.63
CA SER A 476 -17.06 19.26 -51.22
C SER A 476 -17.13 20.47 -50.27
N PHE A 477 -15.98 21.06 -49.95
CA PHE A 477 -15.88 22.39 -49.36
C PHE A 477 -15.91 23.45 -50.47
N CYS A 478 -16.97 24.25 -50.50
CA CYS A 478 -17.24 25.25 -51.53
C CYS A 478 -16.89 26.65 -51.02
N ILE A 479 -15.98 27.31 -51.73
CA ILE A 479 -15.30 28.52 -51.24
C ILE A 479 -15.13 29.62 -52.33
N GLY A 480 -15.82 29.50 -53.46
CA GLY A 480 -15.88 30.54 -54.50
C GLY A 480 -16.60 31.83 -54.04
N ASN A 481 -16.79 32.78 -54.96
CA ASN A 481 -17.47 34.07 -54.71
C ASN A 481 -16.80 35.01 -53.68
N ASN A 482 -15.62 34.66 -53.17
CA ASN A 482 -14.85 35.52 -52.28
C ASN A 482 -13.36 35.14 -52.36
N ALA A 483 -12.50 36.16 -52.41
CA ALA A 483 -11.05 36.03 -52.61
C ALA A 483 -10.26 35.53 -51.37
N ALA A 484 -10.84 35.55 -50.17
CA ALA A 484 -10.09 35.24 -48.94
C ALA A 484 -9.80 33.73 -48.81
N CYS A 485 -8.54 33.36 -48.57
CA CYS A 485 -8.13 31.96 -48.40
C CYS A 485 -8.85 31.28 -47.22
N VAL A 486 -9.07 29.98 -47.33
CA VAL A 486 -9.62 29.13 -46.26
C VAL A 486 -8.62 28.04 -45.93
N SER A 487 -8.35 27.83 -44.65
CA SER A 487 -7.52 26.73 -44.15
C SER A 487 -8.42 25.71 -43.46
N ILE A 488 -8.28 24.44 -43.82
CA ILE A 488 -9.15 23.32 -43.40
C ILE A 488 -8.25 22.18 -42.92
N ASP A 489 -8.69 21.54 -41.85
CA ASP A 489 -7.93 20.51 -41.17
C ASP A 489 -8.85 19.61 -40.32
N LYS A 490 -8.35 18.49 -39.80
CA LYS A 490 -9.06 17.56 -38.92
C LYS A 490 -10.44 17.14 -39.46
N VAL A 491 -10.49 16.86 -40.77
CA VAL A 491 -11.72 16.47 -41.44
C VAL A 491 -12.00 14.99 -41.19
N SER A 492 -13.17 14.69 -40.65
CA SER A 492 -13.65 13.33 -40.39
C SER A 492 -15.09 13.21 -40.88
N PHE A 493 -15.41 12.14 -41.59
CA PHE A 493 -16.75 11.89 -42.09
C PHE A 493 -17.02 10.40 -42.18
N GLY A 494 -18.06 9.93 -41.51
CA GLY A 494 -18.33 8.51 -41.40
C GLY A 494 -19.70 8.21 -40.84
N TYR A 495 -20.01 6.93 -40.60
CA TYR A 495 -21.28 6.51 -40.00
C TYR A 495 -21.08 5.41 -38.96
N GLY A 496 -22.00 5.31 -38.01
CA GLY A 496 -22.03 4.22 -37.04
C GLY A 496 -22.77 2.99 -37.58
N THR A 497 -22.23 1.79 -37.43
CA THR A 497 -23.00 0.54 -37.67
C THR A 497 -23.44 -0.08 -36.34
N THR A 498 -24.74 -0.37 -36.22
CA THR A 498 -25.28 -1.28 -35.20
C THR A 498 -25.15 -2.71 -35.72
N GLY A 499 -23.95 -3.26 -35.61
CA GLY A 499 -23.69 -4.68 -35.86
C GLY A 499 -24.03 -5.50 -34.62
N VAL A 500 -24.89 -6.51 -34.77
CA VAL A 500 -25.14 -7.54 -33.76
C VAL A 500 -23.90 -8.42 -33.69
N ASP A 501 -23.18 -8.37 -32.57
CA ASP A 501 -22.14 -9.35 -32.22
C ASP A 501 -21.93 -9.36 -30.68
N PRO A 502 -21.94 -10.52 -29.97
CA PRO A 502 -22.14 -10.59 -28.55
C PRO A 502 -20.82 -10.38 -27.79
N VAL A 503 -20.80 -9.35 -26.95
CA VAL A 503 -20.02 -9.37 -25.71
C VAL A 503 -20.99 -9.70 -24.58
N ASP A 504 -20.79 -10.91 -24.04
CA ASP A 504 -21.44 -11.47 -22.87
C ASP A 504 -21.20 -10.58 -21.63
N PRO A 505 -22.24 -10.23 -20.84
CA PRO A 505 -22.12 -9.49 -19.59
C PRO A 505 -21.41 -10.21 -18.44
N THR A 506 -20.94 -11.44 -18.62
CA THR A 506 -20.33 -12.25 -17.55
C THR A 506 -18.81 -12.35 -17.60
N ASP A 507 -18.11 -11.34 -18.13
CA ASP A 507 -16.64 -11.35 -18.03
C ASP A 507 -16.22 -11.40 -16.55
N PRO A 508 -15.59 -12.50 -16.07
CA PRO A 508 -14.97 -12.51 -14.75
C PRO A 508 -13.81 -11.51 -14.75
N PRO A 509 -13.41 -10.98 -13.59
CA PRO A 509 -12.42 -9.91 -13.53
C PRO A 509 -11.06 -10.38 -14.06
N VAL A 510 -10.73 -10.06 -15.31
CA VAL A 510 -9.36 -10.11 -15.81
C VAL A 510 -8.72 -8.76 -15.51
N GLY A 511 -7.78 -8.76 -14.57
CA GLY A 511 -7.27 -7.56 -13.91
C GLY A 511 -6.81 -6.43 -14.83
N ASN A 512 -7.28 -5.22 -14.53
CA ASN A 512 -6.60 -3.93 -14.74
C ASN A 512 -5.98 -3.63 -16.11
N GLY A 513 -6.55 -4.04 -17.26
CA GLY A 513 -6.17 -3.48 -18.56
C GLY A 513 -4.67 -3.58 -18.94
N GLN A 514 -3.91 -4.48 -18.31
CA GLN A 514 -2.47 -4.70 -18.53
C GLN A 514 -2.23 -6.10 -19.14
N GLY A 515 -1.16 -6.25 -19.93
CA GLY A 515 -0.80 -7.54 -20.56
C GLY A 515 -0.29 -8.60 -19.56
N ALA A 516 -0.22 -9.87 -19.99
CA ALA A 516 0.15 -11.02 -19.16
C ALA A 516 1.52 -10.90 -18.47
N TYR A 517 2.46 -10.12 -19.03
CA TYR A 517 3.73 -9.80 -18.38
C TYR A 517 3.54 -9.14 -17.00
N TYR A 518 2.57 -8.24 -16.89
CA TYR A 518 2.30 -7.46 -15.69
C TYR A 518 1.34 -8.15 -14.73
N THR A 519 0.42 -8.97 -15.26
CA THR A 519 -0.65 -9.59 -14.48
C THR A 519 -0.37 -11.03 -14.07
N ASP A 520 0.58 -11.70 -14.74
CA ASP A 520 0.79 -13.15 -14.67
C ASP A 520 -0.46 -13.99 -15.02
N VAL A 521 -1.44 -13.38 -15.68
CA VAL A 521 -2.67 -14.05 -16.13
C VAL A 521 -2.57 -14.34 -17.63
N TYR A 522 -2.59 -15.62 -17.98
CA TYR A 522 -2.57 -16.10 -19.37
C TYR A 522 -3.92 -16.69 -19.74
N THR A 523 -4.50 -16.21 -20.84
CA THR A 523 -5.85 -16.53 -21.29
C THR A 523 -5.88 -17.91 -21.95
N ASN A 524 -6.83 -18.76 -21.55
CA ASN A 524 -7.14 -20.02 -22.21
C ASN A 524 -8.38 -19.83 -23.08
N LEU A 525 -8.19 -19.58 -24.38
CA LEU A 525 -9.25 -19.36 -25.37
C LEU A 525 -10.16 -20.57 -25.56
N PHE A 526 -9.65 -21.80 -25.43
CA PHE A 526 -10.49 -22.99 -25.53
C PHE A 526 -11.47 -23.09 -24.36
N LYS A 527 -11.05 -22.66 -23.17
CA LYS A 527 -11.91 -22.55 -22.01
C LYS A 527 -12.89 -21.39 -22.13
N GLU A 528 -12.39 -20.21 -22.49
CA GLU A 528 -13.17 -18.97 -22.59
C GLU A 528 -14.25 -19.04 -23.67
N VAL A 529 -13.90 -19.51 -24.88
CA VAL A 529 -14.77 -19.42 -26.05
C VAL A 529 -15.48 -20.74 -26.35
N LEU A 530 -14.81 -21.88 -26.15
CA LEU A 530 -15.35 -23.21 -26.51
C LEU A 530 -15.84 -24.02 -25.30
N ASN A 531 -15.80 -23.44 -24.09
CA ASN A 531 -16.17 -24.12 -22.84
C ASN A 531 -15.43 -25.44 -22.58
N LYS A 532 -14.17 -25.57 -23.03
CA LYS A 532 -13.34 -26.75 -22.74
C LYS A 532 -12.80 -26.69 -21.32
N THR A 533 -12.77 -27.83 -20.65
CA THR A 533 -12.15 -27.96 -19.34
C THR A 533 -10.62 -27.92 -19.46
N ASP A 534 -9.93 -27.47 -18.41
CA ASP A 534 -8.46 -27.48 -18.38
C ASP A 534 -7.91 -28.91 -18.59
N ALA A 535 -8.59 -29.94 -18.11
CA ALA A 535 -8.23 -31.34 -18.32
C ALA A 535 -8.31 -31.78 -19.79
N GLU A 536 -9.36 -31.38 -20.53
CA GLU A 536 -9.47 -31.64 -21.97
C GLU A 536 -8.37 -30.94 -22.75
N VAL A 537 -8.10 -29.66 -22.42
CA VAL A 537 -7.05 -28.86 -23.06
C VAL A 537 -5.67 -29.48 -22.81
N THR A 538 -5.36 -29.83 -21.56
CA THR A 538 -4.10 -30.52 -21.22
C THR A 538 -3.98 -31.87 -21.92
N THR A 539 -5.05 -32.66 -21.99
CA THR A 539 -5.05 -33.96 -22.67
C THR A 539 -4.73 -33.80 -24.15
N LYS A 540 -5.37 -32.85 -24.83
CA LYS A 540 -5.15 -32.60 -26.26
C LYS A 540 -3.76 -32.04 -26.55
N LEU A 541 -3.27 -31.12 -25.71
CA LEU A 541 -1.90 -30.59 -25.79
C LEU A 541 -0.85 -31.71 -25.62
N ASN A 542 -1.03 -32.58 -24.63
CA ASN A 542 -0.13 -33.71 -24.42
C ASN A 542 -0.19 -34.71 -25.59
N ALA A 543 -1.37 -34.98 -26.15
CA ALA A 543 -1.52 -35.84 -27.31
C ALA A 543 -0.81 -35.26 -28.56
N ALA A 544 -0.90 -33.95 -28.78
CA ALA A 544 -0.19 -33.27 -29.86
C ALA A 544 1.34 -33.36 -29.67
N PHE A 545 1.84 -33.11 -28.46
CA PHE A 545 3.26 -33.28 -28.15
C PHE A 545 3.73 -34.72 -28.41
N GLN A 546 2.98 -35.72 -27.92
CA GLN A 546 3.30 -37.13 -28.16
C GLN A 546 3.31 -37.47 -29.65
N HIS A 547 2.34 -36.97 -30.42
CA HIS A 547 2.26 -37.20 -31.87
C HIS A 547 3.49 -36.67 -32.61
N PHE A 548 3.92 -35.44 -32.33
CA PHE A 548 5.05 -34.82 -33.04
C PHE A 548 6.43 -35.21 -32.48
N PHE A 549 6.55 -35.57 -31.20
CA PHE A 549 7.85 -35.92 -30.61
C PHE A 549 8.12 -37.43 -30.58
N TYR A 550 7.08 -38.24 -30.38
CA TYR A 550 7.21 -39.67 -30.11
C TYR A 550 6.29 -40.56 -30.95
N GLY A 551 5.54 -39.99 -31.89
CA GLY A 551 4.65 -40.73 -32.78
C GLY A 551 5.38 -41.65 -33.76
N THR A 552 4.61 -42.26 -34.66
CA THR A 552 5.16 -43.06 -35.77
C THR A 552 5.99 -42.20 -36.72
N THR A 553 6.75 -42.82 -37.62
CA THR A 553 7.52 -42.12 -38.67
C THR A 553 6.67 -41.23 -39.58
N ASN A 554 5.34 -41.44 -39.65
CA ASN A 554 4.42 -40.59 -40.41
C ASN A 554 3.82 -39.43 -39.58
N GLN A 555 4.17 -39.33 -38.30
CA GLN A 555 3.66 -38.36 -37.34
C GLN A 555 4.79 -37.51 -36.75
N LYS A 556 5.84 -38.16 -36.25
CA LYS A 556 6.92 -37.48 -35.54
C LYS A 556 7.78 -36.61 -36.45
N LEU A 557 8.34 -35.59 -35.81
CA LEU A 557 9.28 -34.60 -36.32
C LEU A 557 10.58 -34.60 -35.50
N TYR A 558 10.54 -35.07 -34.25
CA TYR A 558 11.71 -35.22 -33.37
C TYR A 558 12.44 -36.55 -33.61
N TYR A 559 13.75 -36.48 -33.85
CA TYR A 559 14.60 -37.65 -34.08
C TYR A 559 15.83 -37.59 -33.19
N GLU A 560 16.00 -38.59 -32.33
CA GLU A 560 17.18 -38.72 -31.47
C GLU A 560 18.41 -39.18 -32.28
N VAL A 561 19.56 -38.62 -31.94
CA VAL A 561 20.88 -38.96 -32.47
C VAL A 561 21.77 -39.37 -31.30
N GLY A 562 22.14 -40.66 -31.26
CA GLY A 562 22.83 -41.20 -30.10
C GLY A 562 21.97 -41.13 -28.84
N THR A 563 22.59 -40.82 -27.69
CA THR A 563 21.89 -40.79 -26.39
C THR A 563 21.55 -39.39 -25.91
N ASP A 564 22.15 -38.35 -26.49
CA ASP A 564 22.15 -36.99 -25.91
C ASP A 564 21.99 -35.86 -26.94
N MET A 565 21.64 -36.17 -28.18
CA MET A 565 21.27 -35.19 -29.20
C MET A 565 19.96 -35.57 -29.88
N ALA A 566 19.30 -34.57 -30.47
CA ALA A 566 18.14 -34.77 -31.33
C ALA A 566 17.99 -33.61 -32.29
N TYR A 567 17.24 -33.81 -33.38
CA TYR A 567 16.85 -32.75 -34.30
C TYR A 567 15.35 -32.79 -34.63
N ILE A 568 14.84 -31.68 -35.14
CA ILE A 568 13.51 -31.58 -35.77
C ILE A 568 13.69 -31.67 -37.28
N LEU A 569 13.05 -32.65 -37.91
CA LEU A 569 13.14 -32.92 -39.35
C LEU A 569 12.08 -32.15 -40.13
N ASP A 570 12.49 -31.32 -41.08
CA ASP A 570 11.62 -30.94 -42.19
C ASP A 570 11.53 -32.12 -43.15
N VAL A 571 10.40 -32.81 -43.09
CA VAL A 571 10.17 -34.07 -43.80
C VAL A 571 10.05 -33.85 -45.30
N ALA A 572 9.48 -32.71 -45.74
CA ALA A 572 9.25 -32.45 -47.15
C ALA A 572 10.56 -32.14 -47.87
N ASN A 573 11.45 -31.40 -47.22
CA ASN A 573 12.75 -31.02 -47.78
C ASN A 573 13.88 -31.98 -47.38
N ASN A 574 13.62 -32.91 -46.45
CA ASN A 574 14.58 -33.85 -45.90
C ASN A 574 15.84 -33.14 -45.34
N ASP A 575 15.61 -32.03 -44.63
CA ASP A 575 16.63 -31.19 -44.01
C ASP A 575 16.28 -30.85 -42.56
N VAL A 576 17.23 -30.23 -41.85
CA VAL A 576 17.07 -29.71 -40.49
C VAL A 576 17.26 -28.20 -40.55
N ARG A 577 16.26 -27.46 -40.04
CA ARG A 577 16.21 -26.00 -40.12
C ARG A 577 16.37 -25.32 -38.77
N SER A 578 17.00 -24.14 -38.75
CA SER A 578 17.17 -23.34 -37.53
C SER A 578 15.82 -22.99 -36.90
N GLU A 579 14.85 -22.62 -37.74
CA GLU A 579 13.45 -22.39 -37.40
C GLU A 579 12.83 -23.59 -36.64
N GLY A 580 12.83 -24.78 -37.23
CA GLY A 580 12.25 -25.96 -36.60
C GLY A 580 12.93 -26.36 -35.29
N MET A 581 14.25 -26.22 -35.24
CA MET A 581 15.03 -26.47 -34.03
C MET A 581 14.70 -25.48 -32.92
N SER A 582 14.59 -24.19 -33.24
CA SER A 582 14.28 -23.13 -32.27
C SER A 582 12.81 -23.22 -31.79
N TYR A 583 11.88 -23.59 -32.67
CA TYR A 583 10.49 -23.89 -32.30
C TYR A 583 10.40 -25.10 -31.38
N GLY A 584 11.15 -26.17 -31.68
CA GLY A 584 11.24 -27.35 -30.82
C GLY A 584 11.73 -27.00 -29.41
N LEU A 585 12.75 -26.13 -29.29
CA LEU A 585 13.23 -25.63 -28.01
C LEU A 585 12.16 -24.80 -27.28
N MET A 586 11.50 -23.87 -27.97
CA MET A 586 10.41 -23.07 -27.40
C MET A 586 9.27 -23.96 -26.88
N ILE A 587 8.83 -24.95 -27.67
CA ILE A 587 7.80 -25.92 -27.26
C ILE A 587 8.25 -26.69 -26.01
N CYS A 588 9.50 -27.20 -26.02
CA CYS A 588 10.03 -27.96 -24.89
C CYS A 588 10.09 -27.12 -23.61
N VAL A 589 10.59 -25.88 -23.69
CA VAL A 589 10.68 -25.01 -22.52
C VAL A 589 9.31 -24.59 -22.01
N GLN A 590 8.30 -24.40 -22.87
CA GLN A 590 6.92 -24.11 -22.43
C GLN A 590 6.24 -25.32 -21.78
N LEU A 591 6.57 -26.54 -22.22
CA LEU A 591 6.00 -27.79 -21.72
C LEU A 591 6.82 -28.50 -20.63
N ASN A 592 7.86 -27.86 -20.09
CA ASN A 592 8.74 -28.43 -19.07
C ASN A 592 9.55 -29.67 -19.51
N LYS A 593 9.99 -29.73 -20.76
CA LYS A 593 10.67 -30.89 -21.37
C LYS A 593 12.17 -30.66 -21.49
N GLN A 594 12.84 -30.56 -20.34
CA GLN A 594 14.27 -30.20 -20.28
C GLN A 594 15.18 -31.21 -20.96
N ALA A 595 14.86 -32.51 -20.91
CA ALA A 595 15.68 -33.54 -21.54
C ALA A 595 15.68 -33.40 -23.06
N GLU A 596 14.49 -33.22 -23.65
CA GLU A 596 14.29 -33.00 -25.07
C GLU A 596 14.90 -31.66 -25.52
N PHE A 597 14.72 -30.61 -24.70
CA PHE A 597 15.37 -29.31 -24.91
C PHE A 597 16.89 -29.44 -25.01
N ASN A 598 17.51 -30.12 -24.04
CA ASN A 598 18.97 -30.27 -24.00
C ASN A 598 19.50 -31.07 -25.19
N LYS A 599 18.78 -32.11 -25.62
CA LYS A 599 19.13 -32.89 -26.81
C LYS A 599 19.07 -32.04 -28.09
N LEU A 600 18.02 -31.23 -28.26
CA LEU A 600 17.90 -30.30 -29.39
C LEU A 600 19.01 -29.24 -29.35
N TRP A 601 19.21 -28.62 -28.19
CA TRP A 601 20.20 -27.56 -28.02
C TRP A 601 21.62 -28.05 -28.27
N LYS A 602 21.96 -29.25 -27.78
CA LYS A 602 23.27 -29.85 -28.03
C LYS A 602 23.49 -30.10 -29.53
N TRP A 603 22.50 -30.59 -30.27
CA TRP A 603 22.62 -30.74 -31.72
C TRP A 603 22.81 -29.39 -32.42
N THR A 604 21.99 -28.39 -32.06
CA THR A 604 22.10 -27.01 -32.57
C THR A 604 23.50 -26.44 -32.36
N LYS A 605 24.04 -26.54 -31.14
CA LYS A 605 25.39 -26.05 -30.81
C LYS A 605 26.51 -26.81 -31.51
N THR A 606 26.31 -28.11 -31.75
CA THR A 606 27.34 -28.97 -32.35
C THR A 606 27.45 -28.74 -33.86
N TYR A 607 26.32 -28.59 -34.55
CA TYR A 607 26.31 -28.59 -36.02
C TYR A 607 25.88 -27.27 -36.64
N MET A 608 24.95 -26.54 -36.01
CA MET A 608 24.37 -25.33 -36.63
C MET A 608 25.20 -24.09 -36.35
N GLN A 609 25.67 -23.89 -35.11
CA GLN A 609 26.38 -22.66 -34.77
C GLN A 609 27.75 -22.59 -35.47
N HIS A 610 28.05 -21.43 -36.03
CA HIS A 610 29.42 -21.11 -36.47
C HIS A 610 30.28 -20.78 -35.26
N THR A 611 31.47 -21.35 -35.19
CA THR A 611 32.43 -21.16 -34.08
C THR A 611 33.61 -20.25 -34.44
N SER A 612 33.65 -19.76 -35.69
CA SER A 612 34.70 -18.88 -36.21
C SER A 612 34.30 -18.30 -37.57
N GLY A 613 35.01 -17.27 -38.02
CA GLY A 613 34.80 -16.64 -39.34
C GLY A 613 33.82 -15.47 -39.29
N THR A 614 33.38 -14.99 -40.45
CA THR A 614 32.53 -13.80 -40.58
C THR A 614 31.10 -14.01 -40.07
N LEU A 615 30.65 -15.27 -39.96
CA LEU A 615 29.36 -15.66 -39.41
C LEU A 615 29.45 -16.17 -37.95
N ASP A 616 30.59 -15.96 -37.27
CA ASP A 616 30.83 -16.46 -35.92
C ASP A 616 29.70 -16.10 -34.95
N GLY A 617 29.12 -17.12 -34.30
CA GLY A 617 28.01 -16.99 -33.37
C GLY A 617 26.62 -17.16 -33.98
N PHE A 618 26.45 -16.99 -35.30
CA PHE A 618 25.19 -17.25 -36.01
C PHE A 618 24.97 -18.75 -36.25
N PHE A 619 23.73 -19.13 -36.58
CA PHE A 619 23.34 -20.52 -36.77
C PHE A 619 22.98 -20.77 -38.23
N ARG A 620 23.59 -21.79 -38.84
CA ARG A 620 23.25 -22.24 -40.19
C ARG A 620 21.77 -22.57 -40.29
N TRP A 621 21.08 -21.98 -41.26
CA TRP A 621 19.64 -22.14 -41.39
C TRP A 621 19.24 -23.52 -41.93
N GLN A 622 20.12 -24.22 -42.66
CA GLN A 622 19.78 -25.46 -43.34
C GLN A 622 20.92 -26.50 -43.32
N LEU A 623 20.66 -27.67 -42.77
CA LEU A 623 21.60 -28.79 -42.68
C LEU A 623 20.97 -30.11 -43.10
N ASN A 624 21.81 -31.07 -43.48
CA ASN A 624 21.41 -32.46 -43.59
C ASN A 624 21.22 -33.07 -42.18
N THR A 625 20.49 -34.18 -42.09
CA THR A 625 20.22 -34.90 -40.82
C THR A 625 21.48 -35.47 -40.14
N ASN A 626 22.58 -35.62 -40.88
CA ASN A 626 23.89 -36.01 -40.36
C ASN A 626 24.73 -34.82 -39.83
N GLY A 627 24.19 -33.59 -39.89
CA GLY A 627 24.86 -32.37 -39.44
C GLY A 627 25.74 -31.68 -40.47
N THR A 628 25.79 -32.12 -41.74
CA THR A 628 26.54 -31.41 -42.79
C THR A 628 25.75 -30.23 -43.34
N ALA A 629 26.38 -29.05 -43.42
CA ALA A 629 25.78 -27.81 -43.91
C ALA A 629 25.27 -27.95 -45.35
N ILE A 630 24.05 -27.47 -45.60
CA ILE A 630 23.51 -27.26 -46.95
C ILE A 630 23.72 -25.80 -47.33
N ASP A 631 23.35 -24.89 -46.43
CA ASP A 631 23.65 -23.47 -46.52
C ASP A 631 24.27 -22.99 -45.20
N ASN A 632 25.26 -22.11 -45.30
CA ASN A 632 25.96 -21.53 -44.16
C ASN A 632 25.26 -20.27 -43.61
N ASN A 633 24.36 -19.65 -44.36
CA ASN A 633 23.69 -18.42 -43.90
C ASN A 633 22.78 -18.67 -42.69
N PRO A 634 22.48 -17.65 -41.87
CA PRO A 634 21.43 -17.73 -40.86
C PRO A 634 20.06 -17.36 -41.40
N ALA A 635 19.02 -17.77 -40.67
CA ALA A 635 17.62 -17.33 -40.83
C ALA A 635 17.21 -16.68 -39.50
N PRO A 636 17.14 -15.33 -39.42
CA PRO A 636 17.10 -14.58 -38.17
C PRO A 636 15.96 -14.90 -37.18
N ASP A 637 14.83 -15.42 -37.66
CA ASP A 637 13.76 -15.92 -36.81
C ASP A 637 14.20 -17.11 -35.94
N GLY A 638 15.04 -17.98 -36.50
CA GLY A 638 15.71 -19.07 -35.79
C GLY A 638 16.45 -18.53 -34.55
N GLU A 639 17.34 -17.57 -34.75
CA GLU A 639 18.04 -16.86 -33.68
C GLU A 639 17.10 -16.22 -32.66
N ALA A 640 16.02 -15.57 -33.11
CA ALA A 640 15.08 -14.91 -32.21
C ALA A 640 14.38 -15.89 -31.26
N TYR A 641 14.00 -17.07 -31.76
CA TYR A 641 13.44 -18.12 -30.93
C TYR A 641 14.52 -18.82 -30.08
N PHE A 642 15.73 -19.05 -30.58
CA PHE A 642 16.83 -19.62 -29.80
C PHE A 642 17.13 -18.77 -28.56
N ILE A 643 17.37 -17.46 -28.76
CA ILE A 643 17.71 -16.52 -27.68
C ILE A 643 16.60 -16.51 -26.62
N THR A 644 15.34 -16.38 -27.04
CA THR A 644 14.21 -16.30 -26.11
C THR A 644 13.96 -17.62 -25.38
N ALA A 645 14.07 -18.75 -26.08
CA ALA A 645 13.92 -20.08 -25.48
C ALA A 645 15.03 -20.37 -24.45
N LEU A 646 16.26 -19.90 -24.70
CA LEU A 646 17.38 -20.01 -23.76
C LEU A 646 17.18 -19.15 -22.51
N PHE A 647 16.74 -17.90 -22.65
CA PHE A 647 16.33 -17.08 -21.50
C PHE A 647 15.24 -17.78 -20.68
N PHE A 648 14.20 -18.30 -21.35
CA PHE A 648 13.16 -19.06 -20.65
C PHE A 648 13.69 -20.32 -19.98
N ALA A 649 14.65 -21.03 -20.59
CA ALA A 649 15.25 -22.22 -20.01
C ALA A 649 16.07 -21.88 -18.76
N ALA A 650 16.85 -20.79 -18.79
CA ALA A 650 17.56 -20.26 -17.63
C ALA A 650 16.60 -19.91 -16.50
N HIS A 651 15.52 -19.18 -16.82
CA HIS A 651 14.57 -18.71 -15.84
C HIS A 651 13.69 -19.82 -15.26
N ARG A 652 13.40 -20.86 -16.04
CA ARG A 652 12.55 -21.98 -15.65
C ARG A 652 13.31 -23.09 -14.93
N TRP A 653 14.53 -23.41 -15.37
CA TRP A 653 15.29 -24.56 -14.87
C TRP A 653 16.60 -24.20 -14.19
N GLY A 654 17.00 -22.94 -14.19
CA GLY A 654 18.33 -22.50 -13.78
C GLY A 654 19.40 -22.83 -14.83
N ASN A 655 20.62 -22.35 -14.59
CA ASN A 655 21.75 -22.56 -15.50
C ASN A 655 22.54 -23.83 -15.13
N GLY A 656 22.78 -24.68 -16.11
CA GLY A 656 23.72 -25.81 -16.02
C GLY A 656 25.17 -25.40 -16.33
N THR A 657 26.00 -26.37 -16.69
CA THR A 657 27.41 -26.15 -17.05
C THR A 657 27.64 -26.16 -18.56
N GLY A 658 28.66 -25.43 -19.03
CA GLY A 658 29.02 -25.39 -20.46
C GLY A 658 27.88 -24.85 -21.31
N ILE A 659 27.54 -25.55 -22.40
CA ILE A 659 26.45 -25.15 -23.30
C ILE A 659 25.07 -25.15 -22.62
N TYR A 660 24.92 -25.77 -21.44
CA TYR A 660 23.65 -25.77 -20.68
C TYR A 660 23.56 -24.61 -19.69
N ASN A 661 24.54 -23.70 -19.68
CA ASN A 661 24.36 -22.39 -19.07
C ASN A 661 23.53 -21.52 -20.03
N TYR A 662 22.21 -21.72 -20.01
CA TYR A 662 21.31 -21.16 -21.00
C TYR A 662 21.34 -19.62 -21.03
N GLU A 663 21.47 -18.98 -19.86
CA GLU A 663 21.59 -17.52 -19.76
C GLU A 663 22.84 -17.02 -20.48
N ALA A 664 24.00 -17.65 -20.21
CA ALA A 664 25.25 -17.25 -20.86
C ALA A 664 25.19 -17.44 -22.38
N GLU A 665 24.54 -18.51 -22.85
CA GLU A 665 24.32 -18.77 -24.27
C GLU A 665 23.36 -17.75 -24.90
N ALA A 666 22.26 -17.39 -24.21
CA ALA A 666 21.33 -16.35 -24.66
C ALA A 666 22.01 -14.98 -24.77
N GLN A 667 22.76 -14.59 -23.73
CA GLN A 667 23.52 -13.34 -23.69
C GLN A 667 24.61 -13.28 -24.78
N SER A 668 25.27 -14.42 -25.06
CA SER A 668 26.24 -14.50 -26.15
C SER A 668 25.55 -14.35 -27.51
N ALA A 669 24.46 -15.07 -27.76
CA ALA A 669 23.74 -15.01 -29.03
C ALA A 669 23.15 -13.62 -29.30
N ILE A 670 22.50 -12.99 -28.30
CA ILE A 670 21.94 -11.63 -28.46
C ILE A 670 23.03 -10.58 -28.72
N GLN A 671 24.21 -10.74 -28.12
CA GLN A 671 25.35 -9.88 -28.42
C GLN A 671 25.80 -10.05 -29.88
N LYS A 672 25.89 -11.29 -30.36
CA LYS A 672 26.38 -11.62 -31.71
C LYS A 672 25.47 -11.09 -32.82
N VAL A 673 24.13 -11.16 -32.65
CA VAL A 673 23.18 -10.60 -33.64
C VAL A 673 23.27 -9.08 -33.82
N GLN A 674 23.99 -8.38 -32.94
CA GLN A 674 24.24 -6.95 -32.97
C GLN A 674 25.74 -6.57 -33.12
N THR A 675 26.65 -7.54 -33.23
CA THR A 675 28.10 -7.28 -33.37
C THR A 675 28.68 -8.03 -34.56
N GLY A 676 28.90 -7.33 -35.66
CA GLY A 676 29.42 -7.90 -36.91
C GLY A 676 30.94 -7.92 -36.96
N THR A 677 31.51 -8.89 -37.67
CA THR A 677 32.94 -8.93 -38.00
C THR A 677 33.14 -9.35 -39.46
N GLY A 678 34.08 -8.71 -40.17
CA GLY A 678 34.57 -9.20 -41.46
C GLY A 678 33.64 -9.06 -42.68
N GLY A 679 32.79 -8.02 -42.73
CA GLY A 679 32.07 -7.63 -43.96
C GLY A 679 30.72 -8.31 -44.20
N VAL A 680 30.15 -8.95 -43.19
CA VAL A 680 28.76 -9.44 -43.13
C VAL A 680 27.97 -8.50 -42.21
N ASP A 681 26.75 -8.12 -42.61
CA ASP A 681 25.91 -7.20 -41.84
C ASP A 681 25.28 -7.88 -40.59
N LEU A 682 24.62 -7.09 -39.75
CA LEU A 682 23.96 -7.57 -38.53
C LEU A 682 22.61 -8.24 -38.86
N LEU A 683 22.07 -9.08 -37.96
CA LEU A 683 20.71 -9.62 -38.13
C LEU A 683 19.60 -8.61 -37.78
N PHE A 684 20.00 -7.46 -37.26
CA PHE A 684 19.11 -6.35 -36.94
C PHE A 684 19.70 -5.07 -37.52
N ASN A 685 18.91 -4.40 -38.35
CA ASN A 685 19.36 -3.19 -39.00
C ASN A 685 19.50 -2.05 -37.99
N THR A 686 20.69 -1.44 -37.96
CA THR A 686 21.02 -0.41 -36.97
C THR A 686 20.20 0.86 -37.12
N ASN A 687 19.67 1.16 -38.31
CA ASN A 687 18.88 2.37 -38.57
C ASN A 687 17.41 2.13 -38.27
N SER A 688 16.80 1.13 -38.93
CA SER A 688 15.37 0.84 -38.77
C SER A 688 15.02 0.18 -37.44
N LYS A 689 16.01 -0.41 -36.74
CA LYS A 689 15.82 -1.20 -35.50
C LYS A 689 15.02 -2.48 -35.73
N LEU A 690 14.86 -2.90 -36.99
CA LEU A 690 14.12 -4.08 -37.38
C LEU A 690 15.06 -5.26 -37.58
N ILE A 691 14.58 -6.45 -37.25
CA ILE A 691 15.20 -7.70 -37.67
C ILE A 691 15.23 -7.75 -39.21
N THR A 692 16.32 -8.22 -39.81
CA THR A 692 16.45 -8.28 -41.27
C THR A 692 16.05 -9.65 -41.80
N PHE A 693 15.88 -9.79 -43.12
CA PHE A 693 15.70 -11.11 -43.72
C PHE A 693 16.97 -11.95 -43.62
N GLY A 694 18.14 -11.31 -43.74
CA GLY A 694 19.43 -11.95 -43.51
C GLY A 694 20.57 -10.94 -43.49
N PRO A 695 21.82 -11.37 -43.24
CA PRO A 695 22.95 -10.47 -43.08
C PRO A 695 23.77 -10.22 -44.36
N ASN A 696 23.40 -10.81 -45.49
CA ASN A 696 24.24 -10.77 -46.71
C ASN A 696 23.59 -9.94 -47.83
N GLY A 697 24.33 -8.97 -48.36
CA GLY A 697 23.94 -8.23 -49.56
C GLY A 697 22.59 -7.50 -49.39
N ASP A 698 21.69 -7.66 -50.36
CA ASP A 698 20.37 -7.00 -50.30
C ASP A 698 19.51 -7.51 -49.14
N SER A 699 19.77 -8.70 -48.58
CA SER A 699 18.98 -9.26 -47.47
C SER A 699 19.03 -8.44 -46.18
N TYR A 700 20.00 -7.54 -46.03
CA TYR A 700 20.10 -6.61 -44.90
C TYR A 700 19.27 -5.32 -45.08
N THR A 701 18.75 -5.07 -46.30
CA THR A 701 18.03 -3.84 -46.64
C THR A 701 16.51 -3.97 -46.51
N PHE A 702 16.01 -5.20 -46.29
CA PHE A 702 14.59 -5.51 -46.10
C PHE A 702 14.38 -6.52 -44.96
N THR A 703 13.12 -6.80 -44.67
CA THR A 703 12.69 -7.64 -43.54
C THR A 703 11.61 -8.61 -43.96
N ASP A 704 11.20 -9.44 -43.02
CA ASP A 704 10.09 -10.36 -43.12
C ASP A 704 9.11 -10.03 -41.95
N PRO A 705 7.86 -9.66 -42.23
CA PRO A 705 6.87 -9.37 -41.18
C PRO A 705 6.68 -10.51 -40.17
N SER A 706 6.89 -11.76 -40.56
CA SER A 706 6.80 -12.91 -39.68
C SER A 706 8.00 -13.07 -38.73
N TYR A 707 9.15 -12.46 -39.03
CA TYR A 707 10.33 -12.47 -38.13
C TYR A 707 10.22 -11.44 -37.00
N ASN A 708 9.26 -10.53 -37.13
CA ASN A 708 9.05 -9.41 -36.24
C ASN A 708 8.24 -9.84 -35.00
N LEU A 709 8.95 -10.03 -33.89
CA LEU A 709 8.47 -10.59 -32.63
C LEU A 709 8.57 -9.55 -31.50
N PRO A 710 7.76 -8.47 -31.50
CA PRO A 710 7.88 -7.39 -30.52
C PRO A 710 7.78 -7.88 -29.07
N GLY A 711 6.99 -8.93 -28.82
CA GLY A 711 6.91 -9.55 -27.49
C GLY A 711 8.23 -10.18 -27.02
N PHE A 712 9.04 -10.74 -27.92
CA PHE A 712 10.37 -11.25 -27.57
C PHE A 712 11.34 -10.09 -27.36
N PHE A 713 11.27 -9.08 -28.23
CA PHE A 713 12.15 -7.92 -28.18
C PHE A 713 11.93 -7.07 -26.93
N GLU A 714 10.70 -7.01 -26.40
CA GLU A 714 10.41 -6.43 -25.08
C GLU A 714 11.16 -7.13 -23.96
N LEU A 715 11.25 -8.47 -24.02
CA LEU A 715 11.98 -9.25 -23.02
C LEU A 715 13.49 -9.04 -23.17
N TRP A 716 13.97 -8.99 -24.40
CA TRP A 716 15.39 -8.70 -24.69
C TRP A 716 15.80 -7.31 -24.21
N ALA A 717 14.94 -6.30 -24.39
CA ALA A 717 15.15 -4.96 -23.86
C ALA A 717 15.29 -4.94 -22.33
N LYS A 718 14.71 -5.93 -21.64
CA LYS A 718 14.75 -6.06 -20.17
C LYS A 718 15.91 -6.94 -19.68
N TRP A 719 16.29 -7.97 -20.44
CA TRP A 719 17.20 -9.02 -19.98
C TRP A 719 18.57 -8.99 -20.63
N SER A 720 18.73 -8.34 -21.78
CA SER A 720 20.04 -8.18 -22.40
C SER A 720 20.97 -7.38 -21.49
N THR A 721 22.20 -7.84 -21.34
CA THR A 721 23.28 -7.10 -20.66
C THR A 721 24.11 -6.24 -21.61
N SER A 722 23.86 -6.35 -22.92
CA SER A 722 24.59 -5.63 -23.98
C SER A 722 23.64 -4.82 -24.86
N ASN A 723 24.10 -3.68 -25.38
CA ASN A 723 23.35 -2.79 -26.29
C ASN A 723 21.91 -2.47 -25.82
N THR A 724 21.72 -2.27 -24.52
CA THR A 724 20.40 -2.10 -23.88
C THR A 724 19.58 -0.96 -24.47
N THR A 725 20.21 0.17 -24.82
CA THR A 725 19.55 1.30 -25.51
C THR A 725 19.01 0.93 -26.88
N PHE A 726 19.72 0.08 -27.64
CA PHE A 726 19.25 -0.39 -28.94
C PHE A 726 18.02 -1.28 -28.76
N TRP A 727 18.12 -2.28 -27.88
CA TRP A 727 17.04 -3.23 -27.65
C TRP A 727 15.77 -2.55 -27.15
N ALA A 728 15.87 -1.51 -26.32
CA ALA A 728 14.71 -0.72 -25.88
C ALA A 728 13.90 -0.07 -27.02
N GLN A 729 14.49 0.11 -28.22
CA GLN A 729 13.83 0.74 -29.37
C GLN A 729 13.19 -0.29 -30.33
N THR A 730 13.65 -1.54 -30.29
CA THR A 730 13.23 -2.59 -31.23
C THR A 730 11.75 -3.00 -31.12
N PRO A 731 11.08 -3.02 -29.93
CA PRO A 731 9.68 -3.44 -29.85
C PRO A 731 8.74 -2.50 -30.61
N GLU A 732 8.88 -1.19 -30.44
CA GLU A 732 8.01 -0.23 -31.14
C GLU A 732 8.30 -0.18 -32.63
N ALA A 733 9.57 -0.28 -33.05
CA ALA A 733 9.90 -0.38 -34.47
C ALA A 733 9.21 -1.60 -35.11
N SER A 734 9.28 -2.76 -34.45
CA SER A 734 8.64 -3.98 -34.92
C SER A 734 7.11 -3.89 -34.95
N ARG A 735 6.47 -3.33 -33.90
CA ARG A 735 5.02 -3.04 -33.92
C ARG A 735 4.63 -2.11 -35.06
N LYS A 736 5.42 -1.06 -35.31
CA LYS A 736 5.20 -0.14 -36.44
C LYS A 736 5.27 -0.86 -37.78
N LEU A 737 6.29 -1.68 -38.02
CA LEU A 737 6.39 -2.47 -39.24
C LEU A 737 5.15 -3.36 -39.41
N LEU A 738 4.71 -4.06 -38.36
CA LEU A 738 3.54 -4.93 -38.43
C LEU A 738 2.26 -4.17 -38.77
N ARG A 739 2.11 -2.92 -38.32
CA ARG A 739 1.01 -2.03 -38.74
C ARG A 739 1.10 -1.71 -40.22
N ASP A 740 2.28 -1.29 -40.67
CA ASP A 740 2.48 -0.79 -42.04
C ASP A 740 2.47 -1.92 -43.08
N ALA A 741 2.95 -3.11 -42.71
CA ALA A 741 2.95 -4.31 -43.55
C ALA A 741 1.59 -5.01 -43.64
N SER A 742 0.65 -4.67 -42.77
CA SER A 742 -0.71 -5.22 -42.81
C SER A 742 -1.56 -4.46 -43.81
N HIS A 743 -2.03 -5.13 -44.85
CA HIS A 743 -2.84 -4.50 -45.88
C HIS A 743 -4.11 -3.86 -45.27
N PRO A 744 -4.49 -2.64 -45.66
CA PRO A 744 -5.54 -1.86 -44.99
C PRO A 744 -6.94 -2.47 -45.08
N THR A 745 -7.19 -3.37 -46.05
CA THR A 745 -8.50 -4.02 -46.23
C THR A 745 -8.50 -5.46 -45.70
N SER A 746 -7.70 -6.33 -46.33
CA SER A 746 -7.59 -7.75 -45.98
C SER A 746 -6.91 -8.01 -44.63
N GLY A 747 -6.06 -7.09 -44.14
CA GLY A 747 -5.24 -7.32 -42.95
C GLY A 747 -4.08 -8.30 -43.15
N LEU A 748 -3.87 -8.81 -44.37
CA LEU A 748 -2.78 -9.73 -44.70
C LEU A 748 -1.43 -8.99 -44.73
N SER A 749 -0.38 -9.65 -44.26
CA SER A 749 1.01 -9.31 -44.56
C SER A 749 1.51 -10.08 -45.78
N THR A 750 2.72 -9.79 -46.23
CA THR A 750 3.44 -10.60 -47.23
C THR A 750 4.56 -11.38 -46.55
N ASP A 751 5.13 -12.36 -47.25
CA ASP A 751 6.32 -13.07 -46.75
C ASP A 751 7.45 -12.08 -46.51
N TYR A 752 7.86 -11.29 -47.51
CA TYR A 752 8.91 -10.27 -47.37
C TYR A 752 8.35 -8.87 -47.56
N SER A 753 8.90 -7.91 -46.81
CA SER A 753 8.56 -6.50 -46.94
C SER A 753 9.81 -5.62 -46.84
N ASN A 754 9.76 -4.43 -47.43
CA ASN A 754 10.69 -3.37 -47.09
C ASN A 754 10.46 -2.92 -45.64
N PHE A 755 11.39 -2.16 -45.06
CA PHE A 755 11.26 -1.64 -43.70
C PHE A 755 10.10 -0.64 -43.50
N ASP A 756 9.53 -0.11 -44.60
CA ASP A 756 8.33 0.72 -44.57
C ASP A 756 7.02 -0.08 -44.64
N GLY A 757 7.11 -1.41 -44.66
CA GLY A 757 5.96 -2.33 -44.72
C GLY A 757 5.48 -2.66 -46.14
N THR A 758 6.02 -2.04 -47.19
CA THR A 758 5.60 -2.37 -48.55
C THR A 758 6.09 -3.77 -48.98
N PRO A 759 5.31 -4.53 -49.77
CA PRO A 759 5.71 -5.84 -50.26
C PRO A 759 7.07 -5.83 -51.00
N LYS A 760 7.89 -6.85 -50.77
CA LYS A 760 9.21 -6.98 -51.40
C LYS A 760 9.28 -8.26 -52.21
N GLU A 761 9.35 -8.11 -53.53
CA GLU A 761 9.71 -9.21 -54.44
C GLU A 761 11.24 -9.35 -54.51
N VAL A 762 11.73 -10.59 -54.55
CA VAL A 762 13.16 -10.90 -54.75
C VAL A 762 13.35 -11.86 -55.92
N SER A 763 14.48 -11.75 -56.61
CA SER A 763 14.73 -12.47 -57.87
C SER A 763 14.71 -14.01 -57.75
N TYR A 764 14.92 -14.54 -56.54
CA TYR A 764 14.91 -15.98 -56.25
C TYR A 764 13.59 -16.48 -55.66
N ASN A 765 12.64 -15.57 -55.34
CA ASN A 765 11.29 -15.91 -54.90
C ASN A 765 10.31 -14.84 -55.39
N THR A 766 9.71 -15.07 -56.55
CA THR A 766 8.76 -14.14 -57.19
C THR A 766 7.38 -14.12 -56.54
N ASN A 767 7.19 -14.79 -55.40
CA ASN A 767 5.95 -14.72 -54.62
C ASN A 767 6.20 -14.12 -53.22
N SER A 768 7.39 -13.60 -52.94
CA SER A 768 7.70 -13.07 -51.61
C SER A 768 6.92 -11.80 -51.26
N ASP A 769 6.40 -11.09 -52.26
CA ASP A 769 5.52 -9.94 -52.12
C ASP A 769 4.04 -10.33 -51.93
N ARG A 770 3.75 -11.60 -51.64
CA ARG A 770 2.41 -12.15 -51.44
C ARG A 770 2.28 -12.76 -50.05
N PHE A 771 1.04 -12.96 -49.59
CA PHE A 771 0.74 -13.74 -48.40
C PHE A 771 0.96 -15.22 -48.72
N MET A 772 2.09 -15.76 -48.28
CA MET A 772 2.48 -17.16 -48.48
C MET A 772 2.86 -17.76 -47.12
N TYR A 773 3.75 -18.75 -47.08
CA TYR A 773 3.98 -19.59 -45.89
C TYR A 773 4.47 -18.81 -44.67
N ASP A 774 5.40 -17.86 -44.86
CA ASP A 774 6.01 -17.12 -43.75
C ASP A 774 4.98 -16.18 -43.10
N ALA A 775 4.18 -15.50 -43.93
CA ALA A 775 3.18 -14.53 -43.53
C ALA A 775 2.09 -15.09 -42.61
N TRP A 776 1.86 -16.41 -42.60
CA TRP A 776 0.88 -17.05 -41.71
C TRP A 776 1.15 -16.75 -40.23
N ARG A 777 2.43 -16.67 -39.85
CA ARG A 777 2.85 -16.45 -38.45
C ARG A 777 2.66 -15.02 -37.99
N THR A 778 2.60 -14.05 -38.89
CA THR A 778 2.54 -12.62 -38.55
C THR A 778 1.39 -12.32 -37.57
N VAL A 779 0.20 -12.90 -37.80
CA VAL A 779 -0.95 -12.69 -36.91
C VAL A 779 -0.85 -13.42 -35.57
N MET A 780 -0.16 -14.56 -35.54
CA MET A 780 0.15 -15.25 -34.28
C MET A 780 1.10 -14.40 -33.43
N ASN A 781 2.10 -13.76 -34.05
CA ASN A 781 3.05 -12.88 -33.37
C ASN A 781 2.37 -11.61 -32.83
N ILE A 782 1.49 -11.01 -33.63
CA ILE A 782 0.66 -9.85 -33.21
C ILE A 782 -0.22 -10.24 -32.02
N GLY A 783 -0.88 -11.41 -32.09
CA GLY A 783 -1.71 -11.93 -31.00
C GLY A 783 -0.91 -12.18 -29.72
N MET A 784 0.27 -12.80 -29.84
CA MET A 784 1.17 -13.07 -28.71
C MET A 784 1.65 -11.77 -28.03
N ASP A 785 2.12 -10.78 -28.77
CA ASP A 785 2.55 -9.49 -28.21
C ASP A 785 1.40 -8.72 -27.57
N TYR A 786 0.22 -8.71 -28.21
CA TYR A 786 -1.00 -8.17 -27.62
C TYR A 786 -1.28 -8.82 -26.27
N HIS A 787 -1.24 -10.15 -26.20
CA HIS A 787 -1.55 -10.88 -24.99
C HIS A 787 -0.55 -10.60 -23.87
N TRP A 788 0.75 -10.57 -24.19
CA TRP A 788 1.81 -10.39 -23.22
C TRP A 788 1.95 -8.95 -22.71
N PHE A 789 1.82 -7.94 -23.56
CA PHE A 789 2.16 -6.56 -23.20
C PHE A 789 1.02 -5.55 -23.37
N ARG A 790 0.13 -5.74 -24.36
CA ARG A 790 -0.93 -4.78 -24.73
C ARG A 790 -0.43 -3.37 -25.10
N SER A 791 0.86 -3.20 -25.37
CA SER A 791 1.49 -1.89 -25.65
C SER A 791 0.99 -1.22 -26.94
N ASP A 792 0.55 -1.99 -27.94
CA ASP A 792 -0.06 -1.48 -29.19
C ASP A 792 -1.47 -2.04 -29.40
N SER A 793 -2.20 -2.20 -28.28
CA SER A 793 -3.46 -2.93 -28.24
C SER A 793 -4.51 -2.41 -29.23
N THR A 794 -4.60 -1.11 -29.49
CA THR A 794 -5.56 -0.57 -30.44
C THR A 794 -5.29 -1.05 -31.87
N ASN A 795 -4.05 -0.93 -32.34
CA ASN A 795 -3.71 -1.26 -33.72
C ASN A 795 -3.67 -2.77 -33.95
N GLN A 796 -3.14 -3.53 -32.99
CA GLN A 796 -3.09 -4.99 -33.04
C GLN A 796 -4.50 -5.59 -33.16
N ARG A 797 -5.44 -5.12 -32.34
CA ARG A 797 -6.84 -5.54 -32.44
C ARG A 797 -7.44 -5.19 -33.80
N ALA A 798 -7.15 -3.99 -34.32
CA ALA A 798 -7.66 -3.56 -35.61
C ALA A 798 -7.13 -4.44 -36.76
N ILE A 799 -5.83 -4.75 -36.78
CA ILE A 799 -5.20 -5.64 -37.76
C ILE A 799 -5.84 -7.02 -37.71
N ILE A 800 -5.88 -7.64 -36.52
CA ILE A 800 -6.41 -8.99 -36.36
C ILE A 800 -7.90 -9.06 -36.69
N THR A 801 -8.68 -8.03 -36.35
CA THR A 801 -10.11 -7.99 -36.70
C THR A 801 -10.30 -7.98 -38.22
N ARG A 802 -9.53 -7.17 -38.96
CA ARG A 802 -9.57 -7.15 -40.43
C ARG A 802 -9.18 -8.51 -41.02
N TYR A 803 -8.07 -9.06 -40.54
CA TYR A 803 -7.53 -10.33 -40.97
C TYR A 803 -8.49 -11.50 -40.75
N LEU A 804 -9.04 -11.65 -39.54
CA LEU A 804 -9.98 -12.72 -39.23
C LEU A 804 -11.30 -12.52 -39.98
N THR A 805 -11.73 -11.28 -40.20
CA THR A 805 -12.92 -11.00 -41.02
C THR A 805 -12.70 -11.41 -42.47
N PHE A 806 -11.52 -11.13 -43.03
CA PHE A 806 -11.15 -11.58 -44.36
C PHE A 806 -11.28 -13.11 -44.48
N PHE A 807 -10.64 -13.87 -43.59
CA PHE A 807 -10.71 -15.34 -43.62
C PHE A 807 -12.10 -15.90 -43.32
N LYS A 808 -12.86 -15.27 -42.43
CA LYS A 808 -14.26 -15.67 -42.16
C LYS A 808 -15.10 -15.55 -43.43
N ASN A 809 -14.87 -14.52 -44.24
CA ASN A 809 -15.57 -14.30 -45.51
C ASN A 809 -15.14 -15.27 -46.62
N GLN A 810 -13.97 -15.91 -46.51
CA GLN A 810 -13.54 -16.96 -47.43
C GLN A 810 -14.22 -18.32 -47.14
N GLY A 811 -14.85 -18.50 -45.97
CA GLY A 811 -15.52 -19.73 -45.56
C GLY A 811 -14.57 -20.86 -45.12
N THR A 812 -15.09 -22.04 -44.82
CA THR A 812 -14.36 -23.18 -44.19
C THR A 812 -13.41 -23.95 -45.14
N SER A 813 -13.01 -23.34 -46.25
CA SER A 813 -12.08 -23.93 -47.23
C SER A 813 -11.21 -22.85 -47.86
N TYR A 814 -10.93 -21.80 -47.07
CA TYR A 814 -10.04 -20.73 -47.47
C TYR A 814 -8.67 -21.28 -47.85
N LYS A 815 -8.06 -20.59 -48.81
CA LYS A 815 -6.77 -20.95 -49.36
C LYS A 815 -5.66 -20.43 -48.46
N ASN A 816 -4.41 -20.81 -48.73
CA ASN A 816 -3.27 -20.38 -47.94
C ASN A 816 -2.31 -19.46 -48.67
N HIS A 817 -2.56 -19.18 -49.95
CA HIS A 817 -1.86 -18.15 -50.72
C HIS A 817 -2.83 -17.07 -51.19
N TYR A 818 -2.43 -15.81 -51.02
CA TYR A 818 -3.16 -14.64 -51.50
C TYR A 818 -2.19 -13.54 -51.90
N ASP A 819 -2.60 -12.68 -52.81
CA ASP A 819 -1.92 -11.38 -52.97
C ASP A 819 -2.10 -10.54 -51.70
N TRP A 820 -1.24 -9.54 -51.49
CA TRP A 820 -1.29 -8.70 -50.28
C TRP A 820 -2.68 -8.11 -50.01
N ASN A 821 -3.42 -7.75 -51.06
CA ASN A 821 -4.78 -7.21 -50.97
C ASN A 821 -5.88 -8.26 -50.75
N GLY A 822 -5.54 -9.56 -50.72
CA GLY A 822 -6.48 -10.68 -50.58
C GLY A 822 -6.99 -11.28 -51.89
N ALA A 823 -6.48 -10.84 -53.06
CA ALA A 823 -6.84 -11.41 -54.36
C ALA A 823 -6.07 -12.71 -54.68
N ASN A 824 -6.41 -13.34 -55.82
CA ASN A 824 -5.68 -14.48 -56.40
C ASN A 824 -5.40 -15.64 -55.42
N ALA A 825 -6.47 -16.09 -54.76
CA ALA A 825 -6.46 -17.22 -53.83
C ALA A 825 -5.88 -18.48 -54.49
N GLY A 826 -4.90 -19.12 -53.84
CA GLY A 826 -4.22 -20.31 -54.35
C GLY A 826 -3.71 -21.25 -53.25
N GLY A 827 -3.31 -22.47 -53.62
CA GLY A 827 -2.85 -23.48 -52.67
C GLY A 827 -3.97 -24.28 -52.01
N ASP A 828 -3.71 -24.81 -50.82
CA ASP A 828 -4.59 -25.68 -50.05
C ASP A 828 -5.12 -25.00 -48.78
N HIS A 829 -5.85 -25.77 -47.96
CA HIS A 829 -6.37 -25.32 -46.67
C HIS A 829 -5.51 -25.93 -45.56
N SER A 830 -4.42 -25.23 -45.23
CA SER A 830 -3.35 -25.74 -44.36
C SER A 830 -3.75 -25.74 -42.88
N THR A 831 -3.30 -26.78 -42.16
CA THR A 831 -3.51 -26.86 -40.70
C THR A 831 -2.69 -25.80 -39.95
N GLY A 832 -1.51 -25.45 -40.44
CA GLY A 832 -0.69 -24.39 -39.87
C GLY A 832 -1.38 -23.03 -39.94
N LEU A 833 -1.98 -22.69 -41.09
CA LEU A 833 -2.74 -21.45 -41.22
C LEU A 833 -3.98 -21.42 -40.31
N VAL A 834 -4.73 -22.53 -40.23
CA VAL A 834 -5.84 -22.69 -39.27
C VAL A 834 -5.36 -22.42 -37.84
N ALA A 835 -4.20 -22.97 -37.47
CA ALA A 835 -3.61 -22.80 -36.16
C ALA A 835 -3.25 -21.33 -35.88
N CYS A 836 -2.57 -20.65 -36.80
CA CYS A 836 -2.23 -19.24 -36.66
C CYS A 836 -3.46 -18.33 -36.57
N ASN A 837 -4.50 -18.60 -37.36
CA ASN A 837 -5.78 -17.89 -37.29
C ASN A 837 -6.46 -18.06 -35.92
N ALA A 838 -6.41 -19.27 -35.35
CA ALA A 838 -6.91 -19.53 -34.01
C ALA A 838 -6.09 -18.80 -32.93
N ALA A 839 -4.76 -18.76 -33.03
CA ALA A 839 -3.92 -18.03 -32.09
C ALA A 839 -4.17 -16.51 -32.14
N ALA A 840 -4.39 -15.97 -33.33
CA ALA A 840 -4.70 -14.55 -33.53
C ALA A 840 -5.98 -14.12 -32.78
N CYS A 841 -6.93 -15.03 -32.57
CA CYS A 841 -8.17 -14.77 -31.82
C CYS A 841 -7.93 -14.21 -30.41
N ILE A 842 -6.74 -14.40 -29.82
CA ILE A 842 -6.40 -13.85 -28.49
C ILE A 842 -6.45 -12.31 -28.43
N ALA A 843 -6.29 -11.64 -29.59
CA ALA A 843 -6.36 -10.19 -29.72
C ALA A 843 -7.77 -9.69 -30.09
N VAL A 844 -8.80 -10.53 -30.07
CA VAL A 844 -10.16 -10.14 -30.39
C VAL A 844 -11.08 -10.57 -29.25
N ASN A 845 -12.15 -9.81 -28.99
CA ASN A 845 -13.13 -10.13 -27.94
C ASN A 845 -14.47 -10.59 -28.53
N ASP A 846 -14.67 -10.38 -29.83
CA ASP A 846 -15.85 -10.79 -30.58
C ASP A 846 -15.87 -12.33 -30.72
N ASN A 847 -16.79 -12.98 -30.01
CA ASN A 847 -16.90 -14.44 -30.03
C ASN A 847 -17.48 -14.99 -31.34
N THR A 848 -18.26 -14.24 -32.09
CA THR A 848 -18.78 -14.63 -33.41
C THR A 848 -17.67 -14.68 -34.46
N LEU A 849 -16.65 -13.84 -34.31
CA LEU A 849 -15.46 -13.88 -35.12
C LEU A 849 -14.48 -14.95 -34.65
N ARG A 850 -14.29 -15.12 -33.33
CA ARG A 850 -13.36 -16.11 -32.76
C ARG A 850 -13.81 -17.56 -32.86
N THR A 851 -15.10 -17.83 -32.59
CA THR A 851 -15.64 -19.19 -32.43
C THR A 851 -15.41 -20.07 -33.65
N PRO A 852 -15.61 -19.63 -34.91
CA PRO A 852 -15.36 -20.47 -36.09
C PRO A 852 -13.91 -20.96 -36.16
N PHE A 853 -12.92 -20.08 -35.99
CA PHE A 853 -11.49 -20.44 -36.05
C PHE A 853 -11.08 -21.34 -34.89
N LEU A 854 -11.54 -21.04 -33.67
CA LEU A 854 -11.23 -21.87 -32.51
C LEU A 854 -11.88 -23.25 -32.60
N ASN A 855 -13.13 -23.35 -33.09
CA ASN A 855 -13.77 -24.64 -33.33
C ASN A 855 -13.07 -25.44 -34.42
N GLU A 856 -12.70 -24.81 -35.52
CA GLU A 856 -11.95 -25.46 -36.60
C GLU A 856 -10.62 -26.00 -36.07
N PHE A 857 -9.84 -25.18 -35.38
CA PHE A 857 -8.56 -25.59 -34.80
C PHE A 857 -8.70 -26.65 -33.69
N TRP A 858 -9.76 -26.59 -32.88
CA TRP A 858 -10.04 -27.63 -31.90
C TRP A 858 -10.38 -28.97 -32.55
N ASN A 859 -11.01 -28.98 -33.72
CA ASN A 859 -11.49 -30.20 -34.36
C ASN A 859 -10.57 -30.72 -35.49
N ILE A 860 -9.64 -29.89 -35.98
CA ILE A 860 -8.72 -30.29 -37.05
C ILE A 860 -7.84 -31.46 -36.59
N ALA A 861 -7.60 -32.40 -37.52
CA ALA A 861 -6.76 -33.56 -37.27
C ALA A 861 -5.29 -33.13 -37.12
N LEU A 862 -4.53 -33.83 -36.27
CA LEU A 862 -3.11 -33.59 -36.16
C LEU A 862 -2.41 -33.93 -37.49
N PRO A 863 -1.59 -33.02 -38.04
CA PRO A 863 -0.87 -33.22 -39.30
C PRO A 863 -0.10 -34.54 -39.38
N THR A 864 -0.20 -35.22 -40.52
CA THR A 864 0.57 -36.42 -40.88
C THR A 864 1.07 -36.32 -42.33
N GLY A 865 1.91 -37.24 -42.79
CA GLY A 865 2.39 -37.23 -44.17
C GLY A 865 3.50 -36.20 -44.41
N THR A 866 3.79 -35.94 -45.68
CA THR A 866 5.01 -35.23 -46.11
C THR A 866 5.12 -33.79 -45.60
N TYR A 867 4.01 -33.04 -45.56
CA TYR A 867 4.02 -31.60 -45.25
C TYR A 867 3.78 -31.27 -43.76
N ARG A 868 3.78 -32.28 -42.89
CA ARG A 868 3.41 -32.12 -41.47
C ARG A 868 4.41 -31.32 -40.61
N TYR A 869 5.61 -31.03 -41.12
CA TYR A 869 6.63 -30.30 -40.38
C TYR A 869 6.16 -28.89 -39.99
N TYR A 870 5.87 -28.07 -40.99
CA TYR A 870 5.53 -26.67 -40.76
C TYR A 870 4.15 -26.53 -40.10
N ASP A 871 3.16 -27.23 -40.65
CA ASP A 871 1.82 -27.34 -40.06
C ASP A 871 1.87 -27.81 -38.60
N GLY A 872 2.69 -28.81 -38.28
CA GLY A 872 2.81 -29.37 -36.95
C GLY A 872 3.50 -28.46 -35.94
N MET A 873 4.55 -27.75 -36.36
CA MET A 873 5.22 -26.77 -35.51
C MET A 873 4.30 -25.58 -35.21
N LEU A 874 3.64 -25.02 -36.23
CA LEU A 874 2.66 -23.95 -36.05
C LEU A 874 1.47 -24.39 -35.20
N TYR A 875 0.98 -25.63 -35.39
CA TYR A 875 -0.04 -26.23 -34.53
C TYR A 875 0.38 -26.17 -33.06
N MET A 876 1.60 -26.63 -32.73
CA MET A 876 2.07 -26.65 -31.34
C MET A 876 2.20 -25.26 -30.73
N LEU A 877 2.80 -24.30 -31.45
CA LEU A 877 2.95 -22.92 -30.97
C LEU A 877 1.61 -22.22 -30.80
N ALA A 878 0.68 -22.38 -31.75
CA ALA A 878 -0.67 -21.84 -31.66
C ALA A 878 -1.46 -22.48 -30.52
N PHE A 879 -1.35 -23.80 -30.31
CA PHE A 879 -2.04 -24.47 -29.20
C PHE A 879 -1.55 -23.97 -27.85
N LEU A 880 -0.23 -23.74 -27.70
CA LEU A 880 0.33 -23.12 -26.50
C LEU A 880 -0.27 -21.72 -26.27
N ASN A 881 -0.38 -20.89 -27.31
CA ASN A 881 -1.01 -19.56 -27.23
C ASN A 881 -2.49 -19.67 -26.82
N CYS A 882 -3.28 -20.46 -27.55
CA CYS A 882 -4.72 -20.62 -27.32
C CYS A 882 -5.06 -21.25 -25.96
N SER A 883 -4.16 -22.07 -25.40
CA SER A 883 -4.39 -22.76 -24.12
C SER A 883 -3.89 -21.99 -22.90
N GLY A 884 -3.26 -20.82 -23.07
CA GLY A 884 -2.62 -20.08 -21.98
C GLY A 884 -1.34 -20.74 -21.45
N ASN A 885 -0.73 -21.64 -22.24
CA ASN A 885 0.51 -22.33 -21.89
C ASN A 885 1.76 -21.75 -22.59
N PHE A 886 1.60 -20.77 -23.48
CA PHE A 886 2.71 -19.96 -23.98
C PHE A 886 2.95 -18.80 -23.02
N LYS A 887 3.82 -19.02 -22.03
CA LYS A 887 4.06 -18.08 -20.93
C LYS A 887 5.39 -17.35 -21.06
N ILE A 888 5.49 -16.21 -20.40
CA ILE A 888 6.76 -15.54 -20.13
C ILE A 888 7.35 -16.17 -18.87
N TRP A 889 8.47 -16.88 -19.03
CA TRP A 889 9.26 -17.34 -17.89
C TRP A 889 10.20 -16.20 -17.48
N LYS A 890 9.74 -15.38 -16.53
CA LYS A 890 10.51 -14.26 -15.96
C LYS A 890 11.68 -14.79 -15.13
N PRO A 891 12.82 -14.07 -15.04
CA PRO A 891 13.87 -14.43 -14.10
C PRO A 891 13.23 -14.59 -12.72
N THR A 892 13.47 -15.73 -12.08
CA THR A 892 13.21 -15.80 -10.65
C THR A 892 14.06 -14.70 -10.04
N PRO A 893 13.50 -13.73 -9.28
CA PRO A 893 14.29 -12.68 -8.67
C PRO A 893 15.49 -13.34 -8.00
N THR A 894 16.69 -13.07 -8.54
CA THR A 894 17.89 -13.82 -8.16
C THR A 894 18.22 -13.42 -6.75
N CYS A 895 17.83 -14.33 -5.88
CA CYS A 895 17.87 -14.12 -4.48
C CYS A 895 19.13 -14.70 -3.92
N THR A 896 20.23 -13.94 -3.98
CA THR A 896 21.40 -14.28 -3.17
C THR A 896 21.04 -14.03 -1.72
N THR A 897 20.38 -15.01 -1.11
CA THR A 897 19.95 -14.91 0.28
C THR A 897 21.16 -14.55 1.13
N PRO A 898 21.14 -13.43 1.88
CA PRO A 898 22.25 -13.08 2.75
C PRO A 898 22.49 -14.22 3.76
N ALA A 899 23.68 -14.28 4.38
CA ALA A 899 23.96 -15.26 5.44
C ALA A 899 22.90 -15.18 6.55
N ALA A 900 22.70 -16.23 7.36
CA ALA A 900 21.83 -16.09 8.53
C ALA A 900 22.38 -14.99 9.48
N PRO A 901 21.51 -14.20 10.14
CA PRO A 901 21.96 -13.21 11.11
C PRO A 901 22.60 -13.89 12.33
N THR A 902 23.53 -13.18 13.00
CA THR A 902 24.23 -13.69 14.17
C THR A 902 23.38 -13.49 15.42
N VAL A 903 23.26 -14.52 16.27
CA VAL A 903 22.43 -14.50 17.49
C VAL A 903 23.19 -15.04 18.70
N THR A 904 22.80 -14.61 19.90
CA THR A 904 23.26 -15.19 21.18
C THR A 904 22.17 -16.12 21.73
N THR A 905 22.51 -17.39 22.01
CA THR A 905 21.56 -18.39 22.52
C THR A 905 22.27 -19.45 23.37
N PRO A 906 21.65 -19.98 24.45
CA PRO A 906 20.32 -19.65 24.96
C PRO A 906 20.25 -18.30 25.70
N VAL A 907 19.07 -17.68 25.71
CA VAL A 907 18.75 -16.54 26.58
C VAL A 907 17.93 -17.06 27.76
N THR A 908 18.35 -16.77 28.99
CA THR A 908 17.75 -17.35 30.20
C THR A 908 17.08 -16.28 31.05
N TYR A 909 15.85 -16.54 31.50
CA TYR A 909 15.12 -15.71 32.44
C TYR A 909 14.56 -16.55 33.60
N CYS A 910 14.34 -15.92 34.74
CA CYS A 910 13.54 -16.49 35.82
C CYS A 910 12.05 -16.29 35.54
N GLN A 911 11.21 -17.21 36.01
CA GLN A 911 9.77 -17.09 35.85
C GLN A 911 9.25 -15.77 36.43
N GLY A 912 8.49 -15.02 35.64
CA GLY A 912 7.97 -13.70 36.00
C GLY A 912 8.97 -12.55 35.93
N ALA A 913 10.24 -12.78 35.55
CA ALA A 913 11.19 -11.71 35.35
C ALA A 913 10.81 -10.83 34.15
N THR A 914 11.12 -9.53 34.20
CA THR A 914 10.95 -8.63 33.07
C THR A 914 11.96 -8.98 31.97
N ALA A 915 11.49 -9.53 30.85
CA ALA A 915 12.32 -9.80 29.70
C ALA A 915 12.58 -8.55 28.86
N THR A 916 13.71 -8.53 28.16
CA THR A 916 14.05 -7.52 27.16
C THR A 916 13.79 -8.10 25.76
N ALA A 917 13.67 -7.23 24.76
CA ALA A 917 13.57 -7.68 23.37
C ALA A 917 14.80 -8.50 22.99
N LEU A 918 14.61 -9.59 22.25
CA LEU A 918 15.72 -10.39 21.74
C LEU A 918 16.62 -9.56 20.81
N THR A 919 17.89 -9.93 20.71
CA THR A 919 18.85 -9.22 19.87
C THR A 919 19.46 -10.16 18.84
N ALA A 920 19.74 -9.63 17.66
CA ALA A 920 20.44 -10.29 16.57
C ALA A 920 21.22 -9.23 15.78
N THR A 921 22.33 -9.63 15.19
CA THR A 921 23.15 -8.76 14.34
C THR A 921 22.94 -9.14 12.89
N GLY A 922 22.38 -8.23 12.10
CA GLY A 922 22.12 -8.39 10.67
C GLY A 922 21.37 -7.18 10.09
N THR A 923 21.04 -7.22 8.81
CA THR A 923 20.34 -6.14 8.10
C THR A 923 18.86 -6.46 7.91
N ALA A 924 17.97 -5.47 8.10
CA ALA A 924 16.53 -5.63 7.87
C ALA A 924 15.97 -6.95 8.46
N LEU A 925 16.21 -7.13 9.77
CA LEU A 925 15.90 -8.35 10.51
C LEU A 925 14.40 -8.63 10.55
N LYS A 926 14.05 -9.90 10.38
CA LYS A 926 12.68 -10.40 10.43
C LYS A 926 12.59 -11.53 11.45
N TRP A 927 11.69 -11.37 12.40
CA TRP A 927 11.52 -12.25 13.55
C TRP A 927 10.28 -13.13 13.41
N TYR A 928 10.39 -14.36 13.88
CA TYR A 928 9.38 -15.40 13.76
C TYR A 928 9.30 -16.25 15.02
N THR A 929 8.14 -16.88 15.23
CA THR A 929 7.88 -17.86 16.29
C THR A 929 7.91 -19.31 15.80
N VAL A 930 8.13 -19.52 14.49
CA VAL A 930 8.16 -20.84 13.85
C VAL A 930 9.40 -20.98 12.95
N ALA A 931 9.86 -22.22 12.76
CA ALA A 931 11.06 -22.51 11.97
C ALA A 931 10.89 -22.23 10.45
N SER A 932 9.67 -22.36 9.94
CA SER A 932 9.32 -22.14 8.53
C SER A 932 7.90 -21.60 8.39
N GLY A 933 7.63 -20.76 7.38
CA GLY A 933 6.34 -20.06 7.24
C GLY A 933 6.11 -19.01 8.34
N GLY A 934 4.85 -18.67 8.60
CA GLY A 934 4.45 -17.66 9.60
C GLY A 934 4.68 -16.21 9.14
N THR A 935 4.07 -15.26 9.86
CA THR A 935 4.19 -13.83 9.57
C THR A 935 5.45 -13.25 10.21
N ALA A 936 6.25 -12.54 9.42
CA ALA A 936 7.45 -11.86 9.88
C ALA A 936 7.11 -10.63 10.74
N SER A 937 7.83 -10.44 11.84
CA SER A 937 7.85 -9.20 12.62
C SER A 937 9.16 -8.46 12.39
N THR A 938 9.13 -7.18 12.05
CA THR A 938 10.36 -6.36 11.98
C THR A 938 10.84 -5.93 13.37
N THR A 939 9.98 -6.02 14.38
CA THR A 939 10.32 -5.79 15.79
C THR A 939 10.78 -7.08 16.44
N ALA A 940 11.90 -7.03 17.17
CA ALA A 940 12.35 -8.17 17.95
C ALA A 940 11.34 -8.51 19.07
N PRO A 941 10.97 -9.79 19.24
CA PRO A 941 9.99 -10.17 20.23
C PRO A 941 10.57 -10.01 21.63
N ILE A 942 9.72 -9.58 22.57
CA ILE A 942 9.98 -9.66 24.01
C ILE A 942 9.41 -11.00 24.48
N PRO A 943 10.24 -11.97 24.92
CA PRO A 943 9.74 -13.28 25.33
C PRO A 943 8.84 -13.21 26.56
N SER A 944 7.81 -14.06 26.61
CA SER A 944 7.01 -14.21 27.82
C SER A 944 7.77 -15.07 28.84
N THR A 945 7.86 -14.58 30.08
CA THR A 945 8.48 -15.29 31.21
C THR A 945 7.45 -15.94 32.14
N ALA A 946 6.17 -15.96 31.76
CA ALA A 946 5.08 -16.42 32.63
C ALA A 946 5.10 -17.92 32.91
N SER A 947 5.54 -18.73 31.95
CA SER A 947 5.54 -20.20 32.03
C SER A 947 6.95 -20.76 31.95
N VAL A 948 7.25 -21.76 32.78
CA VAL A 948 8.52 -22.48 32.80
C VAL A 948 8.66 -23.33 31.53
N GLY A 949 9.85 -23.36 30.95
CA GLY A 949 10.16 -24.17 29.78
C GLY A 949 10.96 -23.42 28.71
N ASN A 950 11.09 -24.05 27.55
CA ASN A 950 11.84 -23.51 26.42
C ASN A 950 10.88 -23.02 25.34
N THR A 951 11.12 -21.81 24.85
CA THR A 951 10.45 -21.28 23.65
C THR A 951 11.52 -20.90 22.63
N THR A 952 11.37 -21.36 21.39
CA THR A 952 12.32 -21.05 20.31
C THR A 952 11.77 -19.94 19.43
N TYR A 953 12.54 -18.86 19.29
CA TYR A 953 12.32 -17.80 18.33
C TYR A 953 13.29 -17.95 17.17
N TYR A 954 12.96 -17.32 16.04
CA TYR A 954 13.76 -17.39 14.84
C TYR A 954 13.91 -15.98 14.27
N VAL A 955 15.06 -15.71 13.66
CA VAL A 955 15.32 -14.43 13.01
C VAL A 955 16.11 -14.62 11.73
N SER A 956 15.68 -13.96 10.66
CA SER A 956 16.39 -13.87 9.38
C SER A 956 16.77 -12.42 9.12
N GLN A 957 17.65 -12.20 8.14
CA GLN A 957 17.99 -10.88 7.63
C GLN A 957 17.63 -10.78 6.15
N SER A 958 17.51 -9.54 5.65
CA SER A 958 17.23 -9.29 4.25
C SER A 958 18.08 -8.17 3.65
N ASP A 959 18.25 -8.21 2.32
CA ASP A 959 19.06 -7.28 1.52
C ASP A 959 18.23 -6.59 0.42
N SER A 960 16.97 -6.27 0.74
CA SER A 960 15.95 -5.59 -0.09
C SER A 960 15.20 -6.45 -1.12
N GLU A 961 15.81 -7.51 -1.64
CA GLU A 961 15.14 -8.43 -2.57
C GLU A 961 14.91 -9.81 -1.94
N CYS A 962 15.67 -10.15 -0.89
CA CYS A 962 15.84 -11.53 -0.44
C CYS A 962 16.05 -11.77 1.05
N GLU A 963 15.62 -12.92 1.56
CA GLU A 963 15.65 -13.27 2.98
C GLU A 963 16.54 -14.48 3.26
N SER A 964 17.45 -14.35 4.22
CA SER A 964 18.36 -15.42 4.67
C SER A 964 17.62 -16.63 5.27
N THR A 965 18.30 -17.78 5.39
CA THR A 965 17.90 -18.82 6.35
C THR A 965 17.79 -18.24 7.77
N ARG A 966 16.82 -18.71 8.57
CA ARG A 966 16.60 -18.20 9.93
C ARG A 966 17.64 -18.77 10.92
N ALA A 967 18.19 -17.91 11.77
CA ALA A 967 18.92 -18.30 12.98
C ALA A 967 17.92 -18.52 14.14
N SER A 968 18.12 -19.57 14.94
CA SER A 968 17.25 -19.89 16.08
C SER A 968 17.79 -19.34 17.40
N ILE A 969 16.93 -18.76 18.22
CA ILE A 969 17.20 -18.35 19.60
C ILE A 969 16.30 -19.13 20.53
N VAL A 970 16.89 -20.02 21.33
CA VAL A 970 16.19 -20.69 22.44
C VAL A 970 16.15 -19.76 23.64
N VAL A 971 14.93 -19.45 24.11
CA VAL A 971 14.68 -18.76 25.37
C VAL A 971 14.28 -19.78 26.42
N THR A 972 15.01 -19.82 27.53
CA THR A 972 14.80 -20.75 28.65
C THR A 972 14.24 -19.99 29.85
N ILE A 973 13.05 -20.36 30.30
CA ILE A 973 12.43 -19.81 31.51
C ILE A 973 12.59 -20.82 32.65
N THR A 974 13.39 -20.45 33.64
CA THR A 974 13.65 -21.26 34.84
C THR A 974 12.62 -20.94 35.92
N ALA A 975 12.07 -21.97 36.57
CA ALA A 975 11.16 -21.78 37.70
C ALA A 975 11.83 -20.98 38.83
N LEU A 976 11.06 -20.10 39.48
CA LEU A 976 11.54 -19.48 40.71
C LEU A 976 11.72 -20.56 41.79
N PRO A 977 12.80 -20.52 42.59
CA PRO A 977 12.92 -21.41 43.73
C PRO A 977 11.81 -21.11 44.74
N THR A 978 11.42 -22.11 45.52
CA THR A 978 10.51 -21.90 46.66
C THR A 978 11.15 -20.98 47.69
N GLU A 979 10.35 -20.39 48.58
CA GLU A 979 10.88 -19.61 49.70
C GLU A 979 11.79 -20.49 50.60
N PRO A 980 12.82 -19.91 51.26
CA PRO A 980 13.57 -20.61 52.29
C PRO A 980 12.65 -21.03 53.44
N THR A 981 12.94 -22.15 54.08
CA THR A 981 12.17 -22.57 55.26
C THR A 981 12.64 -21.79 56.48
N VAL A 982 11.71 -21.17 57.19
CA VAL A 982 11.97 -20.36 58.39
C VAL A 982 11.11 -20.82 59.57
N THR A 983 11.53 -20.50 60.79
CA THR A 983 10.70 -20.66 61.99
C THR A 983 10.15 -19.28 62.39
N SER A 984 8.83 -19.14 62.47
CA SER A 984 8.16 -17.88 62.81
C SER A 984 6.80 -18.14 63.52
N PRO A 985 6.39 -17.32 64.50
CA PRO A 985 7.13 -16.19 65.07
C PRO A 985 8.29 -16.63 65.98
N VAL A 986 9.30 -15.78 66.11
CA VAL A 986 10.37 -15.90 67.11
C VAL A 986 10.05 -14.93 68.24
N THR A 987 9.90 -15.43 69.46
CA THR A 987 9.47 -14.63 70.62
C THR A 987 10.62 -14.43 71.61
N TYR A 988 10.83 -13.18 72.05
CA TYR A 988 11.77 -12.83 73.11
C TYR A 988 11.09 -12.03 74.21
N ASN A 989 11.51 -12.23 75.47
CA ASN A 989 11.20 -11.28 76.53
C ASN A 989 12.00 -9.98 76.31
N GLN A 990 11.41 -8.83 76.67
CA GLN A 990 12.08 -7.54 76.59
C GLN A 990 13.42 -7.58 77.34
N GLY A 991 14.50 -7.17 76.67
CA GLY A 991 15.86 -7.17 77.22
C GLY A 991 16.59 -8.52 77.20
N ALA A 992 15.97 -9.61 76.71
CA ALA A 992 16.65 -10.89 76.54
C ALA A 992 17.74 -10.81 75.44
N THR A 993 18.82 -11.56 75.57
CA THR A 993 19.84 -11.67 74.53
C THR A 993 19.30 -12.47 73.34
N ALA A 994 19.16 -11.82 72.18
CA ALA A 994 18.76 -12.48 70.94
C ALA A 994 19.93 -13.16 70.22
N THR A 995 19.63 -14.21 69.47
CA THR A 995 20.58 -14.86 68.54
C THR A 995 20.25 -14.48 67.10
N ALA A 996 21.22 -14.68 66.19
CA ALA A 996 20.98 -14.45 64.76
C ALA A 996 19.86 -15.36 64.25
N LEU A 997 18.97 -14.80 63.43
CA LEU A 997 17.88 -15.57 62.84
C LEU A 997 18.42 -16.71 61.96
N THR A 998 17.64 -17.79 61.84
CA THR A 998 18.02 -18.98 61.07
C THR A 998 17.01 -19.28 59.99
N ALA A 999 17.49 -19.71 58.82
CA ALA A 999 16.68 -20.19 57.71
C ALA A 999 17.39 -21.36 57.02
N THR A 1000 16.63 -22.26 56.40
CA THR A 1000 17.16 -23.37 55.60
C THR A 1000 16.89 -23.10 54.11
N GLY A 1001 17.95 -22.98 53.33
CA GLY A 1001 17.90 -22.72 51.88
C GLY A 1001 19.30 -22.60 51.27
N THR A 1002 19.39 -22.28 49.99
CA THR A 1002 20.66 -22.16 49.24
C THR A 1002 21.00 -20.69 48.97
N SER A 1003 22.24 -20.26 49.25
CA SER A 1003 22.68 -18.87 49.00
C SER A 1003 21.70 -17.82 49.56
N LEU A 1004 21.51 -17.86 50.88
CA LEU A 1004 20.52 -17.03 51.58
C LEU A 1004 20.88 -15.54 51.58
N THR A 1005 19.89 -14.70 51.34
CA THR A 1005 20.01 -13.24 51.43
C THR A 1005 18.92 -12.68 52.34
N TRP A 1006 19.31 -11.84 53.30
CA TRP A 1006 18.47 -11.31 54.38
C TRP A 1006 18.12 -9.85 54.17
N TYR A 1007 16.89 -9.47 54.54
CA TYR A 1007 16.32 -8.14 54.35
C TYR A 1007 15.48 -7.69 55.55
N THR A 1008 15.32 -6.38 55.70
CA THR A 1008 14.43 -5.75 56.70
C THR A 1008 13.10 -5.27 56.09
N THR A 1009 12.93 -5.40 54.78
CA THR A 1009 11.72 -5.01 54.04
C THR A 1009 11.20 -6.17 53.20
N SER A 1010 9.89 -6.19 52.95
CA SER A 1010 9.24 -7.24 52.13
C SER A 1010 9.59 -7.12 50.64
N THR A 1011 9.90 -5.92 50.16
CA THR A 1011 10.37 -5.63 48.80
C THR A 1011 11.47 -4.56 48.83
N GLY A 1012 12.34 -4.54 47.80
CA GLY A 1012 13.48 -3.61 47.74
C GLY A 1012 14.49 -3.79 48.89
N GLY A 1013 15.22 -2.73 49.21
CA GLY A 1013 16.24 -2.72 50.28
C GLY A 1013 17.55 -3.41 49.88
N THR A 1014 18.61 -3.15 50.66
CA THR A 1014 19.92 -3.80 50.48
C THR A 1014 19.92 -5.14 51.20
N GLY A 1015 20.17 -6.22 50.45
CA GLY A 1015 20.28 -7.56 51.01
C GLY A 1015 21.62 -7.78 51.72
N SER A 1016 21.61 -8.64 52.74
CA SER A 1016 22.80 -9.06 53.48
C SER A 1016 22.95 -10.58 53.41
N THR A 1017 24.16 -11.08 53.13
CA THR A 1017 24.45 -12.52 53.23
C THR A 1017 24.57 -12.99 54.68
N SER A 1018 24.67 -12.06 55.64
CA SER A 1018 24.73 -12.34 57.07
C SER A 1018 23.34 -12.23 57.69
N ALA A 1019 22.95 -13.24 58.47
CA ALA A 1019 21.67 -13.25 59.19
C ALA A 1019 21.62 -12.15 60.27
N PRO A 1020 20.50 -11.43 60.39
CA PRO A 1020 20.37 -10.35 61.36
C PRO A 1020 20.18 -10.89 62.79
N ILE A 1021 20.70 -10.15 63.76
CA ILE A 1021 20.40 -10.34 65.19
C ILE A 1021 19.31 -9.32 65.57
N PRO A 1022 18.09 -9.75 65.96
CA PRO A 1022 17.02 -8.83 66.29
C PRO A 1022 17.29 -8.02 67.56
N SER A 1023 16.80 -6.77 67.61
CA SER A 1023 16.80 -5.99 68.86
C SER A 1023 15.63 -6.40 69.75
N THR A 1024 15.89 -6.59 71.04
CA THR A 1024 14.89 -6.93 72.07
C THR A 1024 14.58 -5.76 73.01
N SER A 1025 15.04 -4.55 72.70
CA SER A 1025 14.94 -3.38 73.58
C SER A 1025 13.51 -2.86 73.72
N ASN A 1026 12.71 -2.94 72.65
CA ASN A 1026 11.36 -2.38 72.57
C ASN A 1026 10.33 -3.48 72.37
N ILE A 1027 9.22 -3.40 73.11
CA ILE A 1027 8.05 -4.27 72.94
C ILE A 1027 7.43 -4.00 71.57
N GLY A 1028 7.02 -5.06 70.87
CA GLY A 1028 6.38 -4.95 69.56
C GLY A 1028 6.75 -6.08 68.61
N THR A 1029 6.29 -5.97 67.37
CA THR A 1029 6.58 -6.94 66.30
C THR A 1029 7.44 -6.29 65.24
N THR A 1030 8.57 -6.91 64.90
CA THR A 1030 9.43 -6.53 63.77
C THR A 1030 9.49 -7.67 62.77
N ASN A 1031 9.34 -7.37 61.48
CA ASN A 1031 9.44 -8.36 60.41
C ASN A 1031 10.84 -8.37 59.82
N TYR A 1032 11.39 -9.57 59.63
CA TYR A 1032 12.61 -9.82 58.86
C TYR A 1032 12.27 -10.74 57.69
N TYR A 1033 13.04 -10.66 56.62
CA TYR A 1033 12.75 -11.39 55.40
C TYR A 1033 14.01 -12.09 54.90
N VAL A 1034 13.86 -13.28 54.31
CA VAL A 1034 14.99 -14.03 53.75
C VAL A 1034 14.59 -14.71 52.45
N SER A 1035 15.42 -14.58 51.42
CA SER A 1035 15.30 -15.30 50.14
C SER A 1035 16.44 -16.31 49.97
N GLN A 1036 16.30 -17.21 49.00
CA GLN A 1036 17.35 -18.09 48.52
C GLN A 1036 17.57 -17.92 47.02
N THR A 1037 18.78 -18.21 46.53
CA THR A 1037 19.09 -18.15 45.09
C THR A 1037 19.51 -19.53 44.58
N ILE A 1038 18.79 -20.06 43.57
CA ILE A 1038 19.11 -21.32 42.89
C ILE A 1038 19.11 -21.07 41.38
N SER A 1039 20.14 -21.55 40.68
CA SER A 1039 20.29 -21.40 39.22
C SER A 1039 20.06 -19.97 38.72
N SER A 1040 20.68 -18.99 39.41
CA SER A 1040 20.57 -17.53 39.16
C SER A 1040 19.20 -16.88 39.43
N CYS A 1041 18.21 -17.64 39.90
CA CYS A 1041 16.90 -17.12 40.27
C CYS A 1041 16.77 -16.97 41.78
N GLU A 1042 16.42 -15.78 42.23
CA GLU A 1042 16.13 -15.48 43.64
C GLU A 1042 14.66 -15.82 43.93
N SER A 1043 14.40 -16.56 45.01
CA SER A 1043 13.06 -16.92 45.46
C SER A 1043 12.30 -15.69 45.98
N PRO A 1044 10.97 -15.79 46.14
CA PRO A 1044 10.25 -14.91 47.05
C PRO A 1044 10.85 -14.97 48.47
N ARG A 1045 10.62 -13.92 49.26
CA ARG A 1045 11.19 -13.80 50.61
C ARG A 1045 10.26 -14.41 51.64
N ALA A 1046 10.75 -15.38 52.44
CA ALA A 1046 10.06 -15.87 53.63
C ALA A 1046 10.06 -14.80 54.73
N ASN A 1047 8.91 -14.56 55.36
CA ASN A 1047 8.78 -13.62 56.48
C ASN A 1047 9.04 -14.31 57.84
N ILE A 1048 9.82 -13.65 58.68
CA ILE A 1048 10.04 -13.99 60.08
C ILE A 1048 9.55 -12.82 60.95
N GLN A 1049 8.39 -13.01 61.58
CA GLN A 1049 7.95 -12.15 62.68
C GLN A 1049 8.78 -12.40 63.93
N VAL A 1050 9.43 -11.34 64.42
CA VAL A 1050 10.07 -11.30 65.75
C VAL A 1050 9.18 -10.51 66.69
N ILE A 1051 8.68 -11.17 67.74
CA ILE A 1051 7.76 -10.59 68.72
C ILE A 1051 8.50 -10.41 70.04
N ILE A 1052 8.54 -9.17 70.53
CA ILE A 1052 9.11 -8.83 71.83
C ILE A 1052 7.97 -8.61 72.83
N ILE A 1053 7.91 -9.43 73.88
CA ILE A 1053 6.87 -9.41 74.91
C ILE A 1053 7.44 -8.98 76.27
N GLN A 1054 6.57 -8.48 77.16
CA GLN A 1054 6.93 -8.15 78.54
C GLN A 1054 6.79 -9.37 79.46
N SER A 1055 7.73 -9.58 80.39
CA SER A 1055 7.69 -10.70 81.34
C SER A 1055 6.56 -10.56 82.36
N GLU A 1056 5.84 -11.66 82.61
CA GLU A 1056 4.89 -11.75 83.71
C GLU A 1056 5.59 -11.82 85.07
N ILE A 1057 4.97 -11.21 86.07
CA ILE A 1057 5.37 -11.20 87.47
C ILE A 1057 4.24 -11.76 88.35
N THR A 1058 4.57 -12.22 89.54
CA THR A 1058 3.60 -12.76 90.50
C THR A 1058 3.66 -11.98 91.81
N GLN A 1059 2.54 -11.41 92.24
CA GLN A 1059 2.38 -10.75 93.54
C GLN A 1059 1.73 -11.73 94.53
N THR A 1060 2.29 -11.82 95.74
CA THR A 1060 1.69 -12.57 96.84
C THR A 1060 1.39 -11.65 98.01
N ILE A 1061 0.13 -11.62 98.48
CA ILE A 1061 -0.34 -10.81 99.60
C ILE A 1061 -0.67 -11.74 100.76
N GLN A 1062 -0.07 -11.50 101.93
CA GLN A 1062 -0.36 -12.27 103.15
C GLN A 1062 -1.60 -11.69 103.86
N LEU A 1063 -2.47 -12.57 104.36
CA LEU A 1063 -3.70 -12.24 105.06
C LEU A 1063 -3.67 -12.79 106.49
N GLU A 1064 -4.03 -11.95 107.45
CA GLU A 1064 -4.33 -12.36 108.82
C GLU A 1064 -5.81 -12.81 108.94
N GLN A 1065 -6.12 -13.60 109.97
CA GLN A 1065 -7.51 -13.91 110.29
C GLN A 1065 -8.25 -12.62 110.70
N GLY A 1066 -9.38 -12.33 110.06
CA GLY A 1066 -10.15 -11.11 110.27
C GLY A 1066 -10.01 -10.11 109.13
N TRP A 1067 -10.07 -8.81 109.46
CA TRP A 1067 -10.07 -7.74 108.46
C TRP A 1067 -8.65 -7.35 108.05
N ASN A 1068 -8.41 -7.30 106.74
CA ASN A 1068 -7.14 -6.95 106.09
C ASN A 1068 -7.34 -5.77 105.13
N LEU A 1069 -6.33 -4.90 105.03
CA LEU A 1069 -6.27 -3.83 104.04
C LEU A 1069 -5.32 -4.22 102.91
N ILE A 1070 -5.87 -4.46 101.72
CA ILE A 1070 -5.10 -4.99 100.60
C ILE A 1070 -5.21 -4.13 99.35
N SER A 1071 -4.17 -4.19 98.51
CA SER A 1071 -4.13 -3.58 97.18
C SER A 1071 -3.44 -4.52 96.20
N ILE A 1072 -3.94 -4.62 94.97
CA ILE A 1072 -3.30 -5.41 93.90
C ILE A 1072 -2.42 -4.48 93.06
N ASN A 1073 -1.21 -4.91 92.71
CA ASN A 1073 -0.22 -4.11 91.97
C ASN A 1073 0.20 -4.75 90.64
N VAL A 1074 -0.56 -5.75 90.19
CA VAL A 1074 -0.31 -6.50 88.96
C VAL A 1074 -1.56 -6.48 88.10
N GLN A 1075 -1.41 -6.06 86.85
CA GLN A 1075 -2.43 -6.13 85.80
C GLN A 1075 -2.49 -7.55 85.23
N PRO A 1076 -3.66 -8.21 85.20
CA PRO A 1076 -3.79 -9.56 84.65
C PRO A 1076 -3.50 -9.57 83.14
N THR A 1077 -2.66 -10.51 82.68
CA THR A 1077 -2.40 -10.74 81.24
C THR A 1077 -3.50 -11.54 80.55
N THR A 1078 -4.36 -12.21 81.33
CA THR A 1078 -5.41 -13.13 80.84
C THR A 1078 -6.81 -12.80 81.39
N SER A 1079 -7.09 -11.56 81.78
CA SER A 1079 -8.43 -11.22 82.32
C SER A 1079 -9.52 -11.26 81.26
N THR A 1080 -10.62 -11.94 81.58
CA THR A 1080 -11.87 -11.89 80.81
C THR A 1080 -12.85 -10.82 81.32
N CYS A 1081 -12.49 -10.08 82.37
CA CYS A 1081 -13.30 -9.00 82.93
C CYS A 1081 -12.57 -7.65 82.80
N VAL A 1082 -13.35 -6.63 82.47
CA VAL A 1082 -12.94 -5.23 82.42
C VAL A 1082 -13.85 -4.41 83.36
N ASP A 1083 -13.35 -3.30 83.89
CA ASP A 1083 -14.21 -2.37 84.65
C ASP A 1083 -15.22 -1.64 83.73
N GLY A 1084 -16.12 -0.84 84.31
CA GLY A 1084 -17.10 -0.04 83.59
C GLY A 1084 -16.53 1.02 82.62
N VAL A 1085 -15.20 1.17 82.53
CA VAL A 1085 -14.50 2.05 81.58
C VAL A 1085 -13.46 1.32 80.71
N GLY A 1086 -13.41 -0.01 80.76
CA GLY A 1086 -12.61 -0.85 79.86
C GLY A 1086 -11.21 -1.24 80.34
N ASN A 1087 -10.82 -0.91 81.58
CA ASN A 1087 -9.51 -1.31 82.11
C ASN A 1087 -9.49 -2.80 82.47
N SER A 1088 -8.35 -3.46 82.28
CA SER A 1088 -8.15 -4.85 82.74
C SER A 1088 -8.19 -4.92 84.26
N VAL A 1089 -8.98 -5.84 84.80
CA VAL A 1089 -9.19 -6.00 86.25
C VAL A 1089 -9.13 -7.46 86.65
N HIS A 1090 -8.90 -7.73 87.94
CA HIS A 1090 -9.02 -9.08 88.47
C HIS A 1090 -10.45 -9.34 88.91
N CYS A 1091 -11.09 -10.33 88.31
CA CYS A 1091 -12.46 -10.68 88.71
C CYS A 1091 -12.43 -11.17 90.15
N ILE A 1092 -13.40 -10.79 90.98
CA ILE A 1092 -13.37 -11.22 92.38
C ILE A 1092 -13.38 -12.75 92.47
N SER A 1093 -14.09 -13.43 91.57
CA SER A 1093 -14.09 -14.91 91.45
C SER A 1093 -12.69 -15.51 91.30
N SER A 1094 -11.77 -14.87 90.55
CA SER A 1094 -10.40 -15.36 90.37
C SER A 1094 -9.49 -15.03 91.57
N VAL A 1095 -9.82 -13.99 92.34
CA VAL A 1095 -9.09 -13.63 93.56
C VAL A 1095 -9.52 -14.47 94.76
N VAL A 1096 -10.81 -14.83 94.83
CA VAL A 1096 -11.38 -15.52 96.00
C VAL A 1096 -11.16 -17.02 95.99
N GLY A 1097 -11.03 -17.69 94.84
CA GLY A 1097 -10.63 -19.10 94.70
C GLY A 1097 -11.11 -20.05 95.80
N THR A 1098 -10.30 -21.05 96.17
CA THR A 1098 -10.47 -21.85 97.40
C THR A 1098 -9.85 -21.16 98.63
N SER A 1099 -9.74 -19.83 98.61
CA SER A 1099 -9.06 -19.01 99.61
C SER A 1099 -9.94 -18.78 100.85
N PRO A 1100 -9.37 -18.48 102.03
CA PRO A 1100 -10.14 -18.13 103.24
C PRO A 1100 -10.96 -16.82 103.16
N ILE A 1101 -11.21 -16.27 101.97
CA ILE A 1101 -11.83 -14.95 101.80
C ILE A 1101 -13.34 -15.07 101.86
N HIS A 1102 -13.95 -14.41 102.84
CA HIS A 1102 -15.39 -14.45 103.04
C HIS A 1102 -16.10 -13.17 102.56
N MET A 1103 -15.43 -12.01 102.64
CA MET A 1103 -16.03 -10.72 102.24
C MET A 1103 -14.96 -9.75 101.74
N ILE A 1104 -15.28 -8.97 100.71
CA ILE A 1104 -14.45 -7.90 100.16
C ILE A 1104 -15.33 -6.66 100.04
N LYS A 1105 -14.84 -5.50 100.43
CA LYS A 1105 -15.57 -4.24 100.25
C LYS A 1105 -14.64 -3.07 99.96
N ASN A 1106 -15.20 -2.06 99.33
CA ASN A 1106 -14.62 -0.72 99.25
C ASN A 1106 -15.63 0.30 99.80
N ALA A 1107 -15.45 1.58 99.52
CA ALA A 1107 -16.35 2.63 99.99
C ALA A 1107 -17.78 2.54 99.37
N ASN A 1108 -17.90 1.98 98.17
CA ASN A 1108 -19.10 2.08 97.34
C ASN A 1108 -19.85 0.75 97.15
N GLY A 1109 -19.25 -0.36 97.56
CA GLY A 1109 -19.85 -1.67 97.36
C GLY A 1109 -19.14 -2.79 98.12
N PHE A 1110 -19.75 -3.96 98.10
CA PHE A 1110 -19.22 -5.16 98.72
C PHE A 1110 -19.51 -6.41 97.88
N TRP A 1111 -18.69 -7.42 98.13
CA TRP A 1111 -18.81 -8.78 97.67
C TRP A 1111 -18.75 -9.70 98.88
N LYS A 1112 -19.60 -10.72 98.93
CA LYS A 1112 -19.60 -11.71 100.02
C LYS A 1112 -19.78 -13.12 99.46
N GLN A 1113 -18.94 -14.04 99.91
CA GLN A 1113 -18.95 -15.43 99.47
C GLN A 1113 -20.31 -16.08 99.74
N GLY A 1114 -20.86 -16.78 98.72
CA GLY A 1114 -22.14 -17.49 98.80
C GLY A 1114 -23.39 -16.62 98.61
N GLN A 1115 -23.25 -15.30 98.37
CA GLN A 1115 -24.38 -14.45 97.94
C GLN A 1115 -24.59 -14.55 96.43
N PRO A 1116 -25.84 -14.51 95.91
CA PRO A 1116 -26.10 -14.41 94.47
C PRO A 1116 -25.46 -13.18 93.84
N ASP A 1117 -24.97 -13.29 92.60
CA ASP A 1117 -24.26 -12.20 91.90
C ASP A 1117 -25.09 -10.91 91.79
N ALA A 1118 -26.41 -11.01 91.69
CA ALA A 1118 -27.32 -9.86 91.65
C ALA A 1118 -27.33 -9.02 92.95
N LEU A 1119 -26.86 -9.58 94.06
CA LEU A 1119 -26.79 -8.90 95.37
C LEU A 1119 -25.37 -8.43 95.71
N GLN A 1120 -24.39 -8.69 94.84
CA GLN A 1120 -23.01 -8.25 95.00
C GLN A 1120 -22.82 -6.93 94.24
N SER A 1121 -22.53 -5.83 94.94
CA SER A 1121 -22.30 -4.52 94.32
C SER A 1121 -20.85 -4.29 93.90
N LEU A 1122 -19.95 -5.23 94.21
CA LEU A 1122 -18.56 -5.23 93.79
C LEU A 1122 -18.26 -6.54 93.06
N GLN A 1123 -17.80 -6.47 91.81
CA GLN A 1123 -17.55 -7.66 90.97
C GLN A 1123 -16.08 -7.90 90.62
N TYR A 1124 -15.24 -6.88 90.76
CA TYR A 1124 -13.81 -6.93 90.40
C TYR A 1124 -12.96 -6.11 91.36
N ILE A 1125 -11.66 -6.41 91.37
CA ILE A 1125 -10.62 -5.67 92.09
C ILE A 1125 -9.71 -5.03 91.04
N GLU A 1126 -9.59 -3.70 91.13
CA GLU A 1126 -8.77 -2.89 90.24
C GLU A 1126 -7.36 -2.77 90.82
N PRO A 1127 -6.30 -2.98 90.01
CA PRO A 1127 -4.95 -2.70 90.44
C PRO A 1127 -4.76 -1.23 90.85
N GLY A 1128 -4.01 -0.99 91.93
CA GLY A 1128 -3.76 0.34 92.49
C GLY A 1128 -4.85 0.89 93.42
N LYS A 1129 -6.02 0.24 93.50
CA LYS A 1129 -7.08 0.61 94.47
C LYS A 1129 -6.93 -0.15 95.80
N GLY A 1130 -7.47 0.45 96.86
CA GLY A 1130 -7.48 -0.12 98.20
C GLY A 1130 -8.80 -0.82 98.53
N TYR A 1131 -8.72 -1.99 99.15
CA TYR A 1131 -9.88 -2.80 99.50
C TYR A 1131 -9.77 -3.29 100.94
N LEU A 1132 -10.94 -3.42 101.59
CA LEU A 1132 -11.04 -4.08 102.88
C LEU A 1132 -11.55 -5.51 102.68
N MET A 1133 -10.76 -6.48 103.12
CA MET A 1133 -11.02 -7.90 102.90
C MET A 1133 -11.08 -8.64 104.23
N TYR A 1134 -12.15 -9.41 104.45
CA TYR A 1134 -12.30 -10.28 105.60
C TYR A 1134 -11.92 -11.72 105.24
N ALA A 1135 -10.90 -12.25 105.90
CA ALA A 1135 -10.49 -13.64 105.81
C ALA A 1135 -10.95 -14.42 107.06
N ASN A 1136 -11.57 -15.59 106.88
CA ASN A 1136 -12.06 -16.43 107.97
C ASN A 1136 -10.93 -17.18 108.70
N THR A 1137 -9.82 -17.45 108.01
CA THR A 1137 -8.54 -17.94 108.55
C THR A 1137 -7.37 -17.18 107.93
N ALA A 1138 -6.20 -17.20 108.56
CA ALA A 1138 -4.98 -16.66 107.95
C ALA A 1138 -4.64 -17.43 106.65
N GLY A 1139 -4.01 -16.75 105.68
CA GLY A 1139 -3.69 -17.32 104.38
C GLY A 1139 -3.00 -16.32 103.45
N SER A 1140 -3.00 -16.57 102.15
CA SER A 1140 -2.44 -15.65 101.16
C SER A 1140 -3.24 -15.63 99.85
N ILE A 1141 -3.02 -14.59 99.05
CA ILE A 1141 -3.53 -14.45 97.69
C ILE A 1141 -2.34 -14.31 96.76
N THR A 1142 -2.34 -15.06 95.66
CA THR A 1142 -1.32 -14.99 94.62
C THR A 1142 -1.94 -14.57 93.30
N ILE A 1143 -1.34 -13.58 92.64
CA ILE A 1143 -1.84 -12.95 91.43
C ILE A 1143 -0.71 -12.82 90.42
N SER A 1144 -0.90 -13.32 89.20
CA SER A 1144 0.09 -13.25 88.10
C SER A 1144 -0.38 -12.34 86.97
N GLY A 1145 0.56 -11.63 86.34
CA GLY A 1145 0.32 -10.71 85.23
C GLY A 1145 1.47 -9.72 85.04
N ILE A 1146 1.25 -8.58 84.38
CA ILE A 1146 2.28 -7.54 84.19
C ILE A 1146 2.19 -6.47 85.29
N PRO A 1147 3.29 -5.76 85.65
CA PRO A 1147 3.23 -4.69 86.64
C PRO A 1147 2.25 -3.59 86.24
N CYS A 1148 1.41 -3.11 87.18
CA CYS A 1148 0.47 -2.03 86.87
C CYS A 1148 1.19 -0.68 86.69
N THR A 1149 0.63 0.17 85.83
CA THR A 1149 1.09 1.54 85.56
C THR A 1149 -0.03 2.55 85.89
N GLY A 1150 0.30 3.66 86.57
CA GLY A 1150 -0.64 4.69 87.02
C GLY A 1150 -0.33 5.26 88.43
N GLY A 1151 -0.58 6.56 88.66
CA GLY A 1151 -0.39 7.16 90.00
C GLY A 1151 -1.37 6.62 91.07
N ILE A 1152 -1.27 7.11 92.31
CA ILE A 1152 -2.26 6.79 93.36
C ILE A 1152 -3.63 7.29 92.93
N GLN A 1153 -4.62 6.40 92.96
CA GLN A 1153 -6.01 6.74 92.69
C GLN A 1153 -6.70 7.13 94.00
N TYR A 1154 -7.01 8.42 94.18
CA TYR A 1154 -7.82 8.94 95.28
C TYR A 1154 -8.72 10.07 94.79
N ALA A 1155 -9.85 10.30 95.47
CA ALA A 1155 -10.78 11.37 95.13
C ALA A 1155 -10.74 12.46 96.22
N PRO A 1156 -10.77 13.75 95.90
CA PRO A 1156 -10.74 14.81 96.91
C PRO A 1156 -12.14 15.04 97.52
N THR A 1157 -12.67 14.06 98.24
CA THR A 1157 -13.95 14.20 98.95
C THR A 1157 -13.74 14.27 100.46
N THR A 1158 -14.59 15.02 101.16
CA THR A 1158 -14.59 15.10 102.63
C THR A 1158 -14.90 13.73 103.24
N GLY A 1159 -13.99 13.19 104.06
CA GLY A 1159 -14.19 11.92 104.77
C GLY A 1159 -13.03 10.92 104.63
N TRP A 1160 -13.22 9.72 105.19
CA TRP A 1160 -12.25 8.63 105.07
C TRP A 1160 -12.43 7.88 103.74
N GLN A 1161 -11.32 7.57 103.08
CA GLN A 1161 -11.28 6.79 101.85
C GLN A 1161 -10.27 5.65 101.95
N LEU A 1162 -10.41 4.66 101.07
CA LEU A 1162 -9.43 3.59 100.89
C LEU A 1162 -8.56 3.89 99.67
N ILE A 1163 -7.25 3.89 99.87
CA ILE A 1163 -6.24 4.06 98.81
C ILE A 1163 -5.34 2.82 98.78
N GLY A 1164 -4.86 2.48 97.58
CA GLY A 1164 -3.95 1.36 97.36
C GLY A 1164 -2.50 1.79 97.23
N TYR A 1165 -1.62 0.82 96.97
CA TYR A 1165 -0.23 1.08 96.64
C TYR A 1165 -0.09 1.67 95.21
N PRO A 1166 0.84 2.61 94.95
CA PRO A 1166 0.91 3.32 93.67
C PRO A 1166 1.43 2.42 92.53
N CYS A 1167 0.82 2.51 91.34
CA CYS A 1167 1.19 1.70 90.16
C CYS A 1167 2.37 2.30 89.38
N THR A 1168 3.62 2.08 89.81
CA THR A 1168 4.80 2.73 89.20
C THR A 1168 5.51 1.93 88.09
N GLY A 1169 4.90 0.87 87.55
CA GLY A 1169 5.54 0.00 86.55
C GLY A 1169 6.50 -1.00 87.18
N ALA A 1170 7.71 -1.18 86.64
CA ALA A 1170 8.63 -2.29 86.97
C ALA A 1170 9.11 -2.38 88.45
N SER A 1171 8.72 -1.46 89.34
CA SER A 1171 9.16 -1.37 90.73
C SER A 1171 8.09 -1.77 91.77
N ILE A 1172 7.27 -2.78 91.47
CA ILE A 1172 6.20 -3.29 92.36
C ILE A 1172 6.68 -4.06 93.62
N VAL A 1173 7.98 -4.05 93.93
CA VAL A 1173 8.56 -4.85 95.04
C VAL A 1173 9.27 -4.01 96.11
N ALA A 1174 9.36 -2.69 95.97
CA ALA A 1174 10.03 -1.83 96.94
C ALA A 1174 9.04 -0.91 97.67
N PRO A 1175 9.11 -0.75 99.00
CA PRO A 1175 8.34 0.26 99.71
C PRO A 1175 8.60 1.68 99.14
N MET A 1176 7.55 2.50 99.05
CA MET A 1176 7.63 3.86 98.53
C MET A 1176 7.23 4.90 99.58
N PRO A 1177 7.99 5.99 99.79
CA PRO A 1177 7.67 7.01 100.78
C PRO A 1177 6.29 7.62 100.58
N ILE A 1178 5.50 7.70 101.66
CA ILE A 1178 4.17 8.33 101.65
C ILE A 1178 4.28 9.81 101.25
N SER A 1179 5.34 10.48 101.71
CA SER A 1179 5.65 11.88 101.41
C SER A 1179 5.88 12.20 99.94
N ASN A 1180 6.08 11.18 99.08
CA ASN A 1180 6.18 11.41 97.62
C ASN A 1180 4.83 11.79 96.99
N TYR A 1181 3.72 11.49 97.65
CA TYR A 1181 2.37 11.67 97.12
C TYR A 1181 1.49 12.55 98.00
N PHE A 1182 1.75 12.57 99.32
CA PHE A 1182 0.94 13.30 100.28
C PHE A 1182 1.75 14.28 101.12
N ASP A 1183 1.15 15.43 101.41
CA ASP A 1183 1.69 16.50 102.25
C ASP A 1183 0.55 17.19 103.04
N ALA A 1184 0.86 18.30 103.72
CA ALA A 1184 -0.10 19.04 104.54
C ALA A 1184 -1.21 19.74 103.74
N THR A 1185 -1.11 19.82 102.42
CA THR A 1185 -2.10 20.48 101.55
C THR A 1185 -3.17 19.52 101.04
N ASN A 1186 -2.86 18.23 100.99
CA ASN A 1186 -3.70 17.22 100.36
C ASN A 1186 -3.96 16.00 101.25
N CYS A 1187 -3.61 16.04 102.53
CA CYS A 1187 -3.82 14.95 103.47
C CYS A 1187 -3.83 15.48 104.91
N LEU A 1188 -4.76 14.99 105.73
CA LEU A 1188 -4.69 15.14 107.18
C LEU A 1188 -3.97 13.95 107.80
N ILE A 1189 -4.36 12.74 107.41
CA ILE A 1189 -3.84 11.51 108.01
C ILE A 1189 -3.98 10.34 107.04
N ILE A 1190 -2.95 9.49 107.01
CA ILE A 1190 -2.98 8.16 106.40
C ILE A 1190 -2.80 7.15 107.52
N LYS A 1191 -3.62 6.11 107.57
CA LYS A 1191 -3.48 5.05 108.57
C LYS A 1191 -3.76 3.67 108.01
N ASN A 1192 -3.25 2.66 108.67
CA ASN A 1192 -3.71 1.28 108.53
C ASN A 1192 -4.22 0.79 109.89
N PHE A 1193 -4.31 -0.52 110.10
CA PHE A 1193 -4.80 -1.07 111.37
C PHE A 1193 -3.80 -0.96 112.53
N THR A 1194 -2.52 -0.75 112.24
CA THR A 1194 -1.44 -0.85 113.24
C THR A 1194 -0.67 0.46 113.43
N GLY A 1195 -0.89 1.46 112.57
CA GLY A 1195 -0.17 2.71 112.61
C GLY A 1195 -0.78 3.79 111.73
N PHE A 1196 -0.19 4.98 111.80
CA PHE A 1196 -0.61 6.18 111.09
C PHE A 1196 0.56 7.08 110.70
N TRP A 1197 0.29 7.97 109.76
CA TRP A 1197 1.17 9.01 109.26
C TRP A 1197 0.36 10.30 109.08
N GLU A 1198 0.83 11.38 109.68
CA GLU A 1198 0.33 12.74 109.49
C GLU A 1198 1.44 13.58 108.86
N PRO A 1199 1.13 14.50 107.94
CA PRO A 1199 2.12 15.41 107.40
C PRO A 1199 2.76 16.23 108.52
N ASN A 1200 4.10 16.25 108.58
CA ASN A 1200 4.89 16.91 109.63
C ASN A 1200 4.66 16.39 111.06
N GLY A 1201 3.98 15.25 111.23
CA GLY A 1201 3.80 14.61 112.53
C GLY A 1201 5.11 14.05 113.11
N THR A 1202 5.35 14.26 114.40
CA THR A 1202 6.56 13.77 115.10
C THR A 1202 6.45 12.31 115.56
N LEU A 1203 5.26 11.69 115.46
CA LEU A 1203 4.94 10.35 116.00
C LEU A 1203 4.46 9.36 114.92
N ASN A 1204 4.86 9.56 113.65
CA ASN A 1204 4.43 8.72 112.54
C ASN A 1204 4.98 7.28 112.65
N SER A 1205 4.08 6.30 112.67
CA SER A 1205 4.39 4.87 112.83
C SER A 1205 4.43 4.09 111.51
N ILE A 1206 3.96 4.70 110.41
CA ILE A 1206 4.20 4.24 109.04
C ILE A 1206 4.85 5.38 108.24
N GLN A 1207 5.75 5.06 107.31
CA GLN A 1207 6.43 6.07 106.46
C GLN A 1207 6.38 5.73 104.96
N ASN A 1208 6.08 4.48 104.61
CA ASN A 1208 6.05 4.01 103.23
C ASN A 1208 4.70 3.34 102.91
N PHE A 1209 4.24 3.52 101.68
CA PHE A 1209 3.35 2.58 101.02
C PHE A 1209 4.12 1.29 100.75
N GLU A 1210 3.56 0.16 101.18
CA GLU A 1210 4.14 -1.16 100.94
C GLU A 1210 3.35 -1.90 99.86
N PRO A 1211 4.03 -2.61 98.94
CA PRO A 1211 3.37 -3.41 97.93
C PRO A 1211 2.37 -4.39 98.56
N GLY A 1212 1.19 -4.54 97.96
CA GLY A 1212 0.15 -5.43 98.47
C GLY A 1212 -0.74 -4.82 99.56
N LYS A 1213 -0.37 -3.69 100.16
CA LYS A 1213 -1.12 -3.06 101.26
C LYS A 1213 -1.99 -1.90 100.79
N ALA A 1214 -3.12 -1.73 101.47
CA ALA A 1214 -3.97 -0.55 101.36
C ALA A 1214 -3.99 0.26 102.65
N TYR A 1215 -4.46 1.50 102.54
CA TYR A 1215 -4.43 2.46 103.62
C TYR A 1215 -5.74 3.26 103.63
N PHE A 1216 -6.15 3.67 104.82
CA PHE A 1216 -7.19 4.67 104.99
C PHE A 1216 -6.56 6.06 104.87
N TYR A 1217 -7.11 6.88 104.00
CA TYR A 1217 -6.71 8.25 103.77
C TYR A 1217 -7.85 9.18 104.18
N LYS A 1218 -7.50 10.33 104.78
CA LYS A 1218 -8.43 11.41 105.05
C LYS A 1218 -7.83 12.72 104.58
N ASN A 1219 -8.53 13.40 103.68
CA ASN A 1219 -8.27 14.78 103.28
C ASN A 1219 -8.99 15.76 104.20
#